data_AF-A0A369J440-F1
#
_entry.id   AF-A0A369J440-F1
#
_cell.length_a   1.000
_cell.length_b   1.000
_cell.length_c   1.000
_cell.angle_alpha   90.00
_cell.angle_beta   90.00
_cell.angle_gamma   90.00
#
_symmetry.space_group_name_H-M   'P 1'
#
loop_
_entity.id
_entity.type
_entity.pdbx_description
1 polymer ?
#
loop_
_entity_poly.entity_id
_entity_poly.type
_entity_poly.pdbx_seq_one_letter_code
_entity_poly.pdbx_strand_id
1 'polypeptide(L)'
;MAKDTTSDQPTAGPSSTPRPFEIPKLSGMNPGLLDATQVQRLCRRPGSTLSFASFDPYTASSHQEVPDFRNLSLNEELYRPKRIVVETLPTGESTWRFVPSARRDEGVVDEGAWPRAVEICGKLYHCSQEQWDIYKLDPLYDCYVRAYPHMTIISRVATKPVPSPQPAFGSKRPAMLSPTPERPGPSRPAHPRKKVHGFMVESSSSEDEESEVEEMVIDDTGRLHRARSLGLGDRAKKHREEKERNRRDRREKMARRQEQLGGHGTQQSYFSFTGDQPNGSGEIPITPESSGKRKVQSVFESLRTNGDPDHVWPEDEFLRNGKTYTSNNTKRARTLSPASAKRALDASRLLREKQKRERREQELNARRQARDSQFLNELFIDIPEDIPDASQGSAVEMESASDYEAEDDNQYSDDVVIDEEAAHQAAIEESRRKLAELNADKPLWEAEAAKRRQREWAEEEARRAKIEAQRRAEAELREREKRQREEAERKAREEAAQKDRENQERREWEKRRRSSWLYGKWSQQRAMERYLELSKVFDETKYSPQEPLTADAVPWPVLQSPRTFTMEDVTWQAVEEFFEVVKSKMRSQDFKTLVEKSHRRFHPDRWRSRSLLTSVADEAERGCMEVAANTVAQALTPMWQRLRAAGR
;
A
#
# COMPACT_ATOMS: atom_id res chain seq x y z
N MET A 1 58.39 3.88 65.68
CA MET A 1 59.82 3.55 65.50
C MET A 1 59.90 2.12 64.96
N ALA A 2 60.89 1.83 64.10
CA ALA A 2 61.06 0.69 63.17
C ALA A 2 60.17 0.85 61.91
N LYS A 3 60.63 1.29 60.73
CA LYS A 3 61.92 1.18 60.00
C LYS A 3 62.39 -0.27 59.88
N ASP A 4 61.88 -0.96 58.86
CA ASP A 4 62.62 -2.06 58.22
C ASP A 4 62.73 -1.80 56.72
N THR A 5 64.00 -1.76 56.32
CA THR A 5 64.58 -1.57 55.00
C THR A 5 65.07 -2.93 54.53
N THR A 6 64.49 -3.45 53.45
CA THR A 6 64.98 -4.64 52.73
C THR A 6 64.83 -4.34 51.23
N SER A 7 65.91 -3.95 50.56
CA SER A 7 66.91 -4.83 49.92
C SER A 7 66.45 -5.29 48.53
N ASP A 8 66.76 -4.46 47.54
CA ASP A 8 66.64 -4.77 46.11
C ASP A 8 67.62 -5.90 45.72
N GLN A 9 67.09 -6.99 45.16
CA GLN A 9 67.84 -7.91 44.30
C GLN A 9 67.23 -7.90 42.89
N PRO A 10 68.05 -7.79 41.83
CA PRO A 10 67.59 -7.86 40.45
C PRO A 10 67.33 -9.33 40.07
N THR A 11 66.09 -9.80 40.25
CA THR A 11 65.65 -11.08 39.71
C THR A 11 65.55 -11.00 38.19
N ALA A 12 66.27 -11.88 37.51
CA ALA A 12 66.27 -12.09 36.07
C ALA A 12 64.83 -12.11 35.51
N GLY A 13 64.59 -11.26 34.51
CA GLY A 13 63.27 -11.04 33.92
C GLY A 13 62.71 -12.33 33.30
N PRO A 14 61.44 -12.70 33.60
CA PRO A 14 60.81 -13.84 32.96
C PRO A 14 60.69 -13.57 31.46
N SER A 15 61.15 -14.51 30.64
CA SER A 15 60.92 -14.54 29.20
C SER A 15 59.43 -14.38 28.93
N SER A 16 59.03 -13.19 28.50
CA SER A 16 57.64 -12.88 28.15
C SER A 16 57.32 -13.61 26.85
N THR A 17 56.87 -14.86 26.96
CA THR A 17 56.12 -15.48 25.88
C THR A 17 54.97 -14.53 25.55
N PRO A 18 54.80 -14.13 24.27
CA PRO A 18 53.74 -13.20 23.89
C PRO A 18 52.42 -13.85 24.30
N ARG A 19 51.78 -13.28 25.32
CA ARG A 19 50.47 -13.75 25.78
C ARG A 19 49.54 -13.68 24.57
N PRO A 20 48.77 -14.73 24.26
CA PRO A 20 47.78 -14.68 23.20
C PRO A 20 46.92 -13.43 23.42
N PHE A 21 46.73 -12.64 22.37
CA PHE A 21 45.97 -11.40 22.43
C PHE A 21 44.53 -11.73 22.88
N GLU A 22 44.26 -11.58 24.19
CA GLU A 22 42.94 -11.76 24.74
C GLU A 22 42.06 -10.60 24.28
N ILE A 23 41.13 -10.91 23.37
CA ILE A 23 40.16 -9.93 22.88
C ILE A 23 39.25 -9.56 24.07
N PRO A 24 39.20 -8.27 24.48
CA PRO A 24 38.38 -7.88 25.63
C PRO A 24 36.90 -8.17 25.38
N LYS A 25 36.22 -8.72 26.39
CA LYS A 25 34.80 -9.07 26.32
C LYS A 25 33.93 -7.90 26.79
N LEU A 26 32.98 -7.49 25.95
CA LEU A 26 31.94 -6.53 26.29
C LEU A 26 30.61 -7.28 26.43
N SER A 27 30.08 -7.34 27.65
CA SER A 27 28.82 -8.03 27.94
C SER A 27 28.02 -7.31 29.01
N GLY A 28 26.69 -7.46 28.95
CA GLY A 28 25.75 -6.92 29.93
C GLY A 28 24.89 -5.79 29.38
N MET A 29 24.02 -5.23 30.21
CA MET A 29 23.01 -4.24 29.82
C MET A 29 23.39 -2.79 30.15
N ASN A 30 24.58 -2.57 30.72
CA ASN A 30 25.01 -1.26 31.18
C ASN A 30 25.58 -0.45 30.00
N PRO A 31 24.97 0.71 29.65
CA PRO A 31 25.56 1.62 28.67
C PRO A 31 26.82 2.29 29.21
N GLY A 32 27.70 2.71 28.31
CA GLY A 32 28.87 3.53 28.64
C GLY A 32 30.12 2.80 29.12
N LEU A 33 30.25 1.50 28.83
CA LEU A 33 31.46 0.72 29.16
C LEU A 33 32.73 1.25 28.45
N LEU A 34 32.61 1.73 27.21
CA LEU A 34 33.72 2.36 26.47
C LEU A 34 33.60 3.89 26.38
N ASP A 35 32.38 4.43 26.52
CA ASP A 35 32.08 5.85 26.40
C ASP A 35 31.12 6.28 27.51
N ALA A 36 31.66 6.81 28.61
CA ALA A 36 30.87 7.21 29.77
C ALA A 36 29.73 8.21 29.44
N THR A 37 29.84 8.96 28.34
CA THR A 37 28.81 9.92 27.93
C THR A 37 27.60 9.27 27.25
N GLN A 38 27.71 8.00 26.85
CA GLN A 38 26.63 7.24 26.20
C GLN A 38 25.38 7.14 27.07
N VAL A 39 25.53 7.02 28.39
CA VAL A 39 24.39 6.93 29.33
C VAL A 39 23.47 8.15 29.20
N GLN A 40 24.04 9.35 29.09
CA GLN A 40 23.30 10.60 29.00
C GLN A 40 22.56 10.77 27.66
N ARG A 41 23.06 10.14 26.59
CA ARG A 41 22.41 10.17 25.27
C ARG A 41 21.32 9.12 25.12
N LEU A 42 21.51 7.96 25.72
CA LEU A 42 20.60 6.82 25.59
C LEU A 42 19.43 6.89 26.56
N CYS A 43 19.69 7.16 27.84
CA CYS A 43 18.67 7.19 28.88
C CYS A 43 17.94 8.54 28.86
N ARG A 44 16.61 8.51 28.91
CA ARG A 44 15.78 9.73 28.94
C ARG A 44 15.89 10.47 30.27
N ARG A 45 16.15 9.72 31.36
CA ARG A 45 16.36 10.27 32.70
C ARG A 45 17.64 9.71 33.31
N PRO A 46 18.36 10.50 34.13
CA PRO A 46 19.51 10.00 34.86
C PRO A 46 19.09 8.89 35.84
N GLY A 47 19.88 7.82 35.91
CA GLY A 47 19.61 6.67 36.77
C GLY A 47 18.65 5.62 36.19
N SER A 48 18.09 5.83 34.98
CA SER A 48 17.32 4.79 34.30
C SER A 48 18.20 3.57 33.95
N THR A 49 17.62 2.38 34.02
CA THR A 49 18.26 1.13 33.57
C THR A 49 17.64 0.65 32.26
N LEU A 50 18.46 0.13 31.35
CA LEU A 50 17.98 -0.46 30.10
C LEU A 50 17.91 -1.98 30.25
N SER A 51 16.82 -2.58 29.77
CA SER A 51 16.67 -4.02 29.58
C SER A 51 16.23 -4.31 28.15
N PHE A 52 16.48 -5.51 27.65
CA PHE A 52 16.22 -5.89 26.27
C PHE A 52 15.31 -7.12 26.22
N ALA A 53 14.32 -7.09 25.33
CA ALA A 53 13.38 -8.18 25.14
C ALA A 53 13.11 -8.38 23.64
N SER A 54 12.54 -9.54 23.28
CA SER A 54 12.00 -9.80 21.95
C SER A 54 10.51 -9.49 21.94
N PHE A 55 10.11 -8.55 21.09
CA PHE A 55 8.72 -8.32 20.74
C PHE A 55 8.29 -9.29 19.66
N ASP A 56 7.46 -10.25 20.05
CA ASP A 56 6.75 -11.12 19.13
C ASP A 56 5.32 -10.57 18.93
N PRO A 57 4.97 -10.11 17.72
CA PRO A 57 3.62 -9.62 17.42
C PRO A 57 2.53 -10.59 17.86
N TYR A 58 2.75 -11.91 17.76
CA TYR A 58 1.78 -12.92 18.13
C TYR A 58 1.52 -12.97 19.64
N THR A 59 2.55 -12.74 20.45
CA THR A 59 2.41 -12.67 21.92
C THR A 59 1.76 -11.36 22.37
N ALA A 60 1.99 -10.27 21.63
CA ALA A 60 1.42 -8.97 21.94
C ALA A 60 -0.05 -8.84 21.48
N SER A 61 -0.44 -9.53 20.42
CA SER A 61 -1.83 -9.64 19.99
C SER A 61 -2.54 -10.75 20.80
N SER A 62 -3.00 -10.43 22.00
CA SER A 62 -3.86 -11.33 22.80
C SER A 62 -5.23 -11.62 22.16
N HIS A 63 -5.48 -11.15 20.94
CA HIS A 63 -6.73 -11.33 20.21
C HIS A 63 -6.68 -12.59 19.35
N GLN A 64 -7.47 -13.57 19.77
CA GLN A 64 -7.71 -14.88 19.16
C GLN A 64 -8.34 -14.86 17.75
N GLU A 65 -8.45 -13.68 17.12
CA GLU A 65 -9.16 -13.46 15.86
C GLU A 65 -8.32 -12.72 14.80
N VAL A 66 -7.00 -12.68 14.93
CA VAL A 66 -6.21 -12.17 13.80
C VAL A 66 -6.16 -13.27 12.72
N PRO A 67 -6.74 -13.04 11.52
CA PRO A 67 -6.81 -14.07 10.48
C PRO A 67 -5.41 -14.60 10.17
N ASP A 68 -5.32 -15.91 9.99
CA ASP A 68 -4.07 -16.66 9.84
C ASP A 68 -3.16 -16.04 8.76
N PHE A 69 -2.26 -15.17 9.22
CA PHE A 69 -1.35 -14.42 8.36
C PHE A 69 -0.35 -15.32 7.63
N ARG A 70 -0.25 -16.60 8.00
CA ARG A 70 0.61 -17.57 7.30
C ARG A 70 0.23 -17.73 5.82
N ASN A 71 -1.01 -17.42 5.46
CA ASN A 71 -1.48 -17.49 4.06
C ASN A 71 -1.26 -16.20 3.27
N LEU A 72 -0.81 -15.11 3.91
CA LEU A 72 -0.39 -13.90 3.23
C LEU A 72 1.13 -13.96 3.12
N SER A 73 1.65 -14.30 1.93
CA SER A 73 3.09 -14.35 1.63
C SER A 73 3.73 -12.95 1.59
N LEU A 74 3.41 -12.10 2.56
CA LEU A 74 4.05 -10.81 2.79
C LEU A 74 5.36 -11.10 3.51
N ASN A 75 6.47 -10.79 2.85
CA ASN A 75 7.86 -10.80 3.32
C ASN A 75 8.05 -11.29 4.76
N GLU A 76 8.62 -12.48 4.88
CA GLU A 76 8.98 -13.19 6.13
C GLU A 76 9.72 -12.30 7.17
N GLU A 77 10.33 -11.20 6.73
CA GLU A 77 10.93 -10.17 7.58
C GLU A 77 9.96 -9.48 8.55
N LEU A 78 8.66 -9.43 8.26
CA LEU A 78 7.66 -8.82 9.15
C LEU A 78 7.37 -9.67 10.40
N TYR A 79 7.70 -10.97 10.36
CA TYR A 79 7.36 -11.94 11.40
C TYR A 79 8.55 -12.36 12.28
N ARG A 80 9.77 -11.90 11.98
CA ARG A 80 10.91 -12.15 12.88
C ARG A 80 10.71 -11.31 14.16
N PRO A 81 10.83 -11.92 15.36
CA PRO A 81 10.73 -11.20 16.62
C PRO A 81 11.66 -9.98 16.61
N LYS A 82 11.09 -8.80 16.82
CA LYS A 82 11.85 -7.53 16.80
C LYS A 82 12.42 -7.28 18.18
N ARG A 83 13.67 -6.85 18.27
CA ARG A 83 14.27 -6.48 19.54
C ARG A 83 13.69 -5.15 20.02
N ILE A 84 13.28 -5.10 21.28
CA ILE A 84 12.86 -3.89 21.98
C ILE A 84 13.79 -3.63 23.16
N VAL A 85 13.99 -2.36 23.45
CA VAL A 85 14.62 -1.89 24.70
C VAL A 85 13.53 -1.36 25.61
N VAL A 86 13.54 -1.81 26.86
CA VAL A 86 12.67 -1.35 27.94
C VAL A 86 13.54 -0.53 28.90
N GLU A 87 13.29 0.77 28.97
CA GLU A 87 13.88 1.69 29.91
C GLU A 87 13.03 1.75 31.17
N THR A 88 13.59 1.28 32.30
CA THR A 88 12.97 1.37 33.62
C THR A 88 13.55 2.57 34.35
N LEU A 89 12.69 3.51 34.70
CA LEU A 89 13.04 4.71 35.46
C LEU A 89 13.30 4.33 36.93
N PRO A 90 14.05 5.16 37.69
CA PRO A 90 14.20 4.97 39.14
C PRO A 90 12.88 4.95 39.92
N THR A 91 11.80 5.50 39.35
CA THR A 91 10.45 5.48 39.92
C THR A 91 9.73 4.14 39.75
N GLY A 92 10.27 3.21 38.96
CA GLY A 92 9.65 1.93 38.60
C GLY A 92 8.82 1.97 37.31
N GLU A 93 8.54 3.16 36.76
CA GLU A 93 7.87 3.32 35.46
C GLU A 93 8.74 2.74 34.35
N SER A 94 8.11 2.05 33.39
CA SER A 94 8.83 1.45 32.25
C SER A 94 8.30 2.00 30.93
N THR A 95 9.21 2.43 30.06
CA THR A 95 8.89 2.82 28.68
C THR A 95 9.70 1.96 27.73
N TRP A 96 9.18 1.66 26.54
CA TRP A 96 9.88 0.82 25.58
C TRP A 96 9.95 1.46 24.19
N ARG A 97 10.95 1.04 23.41
CA ARG A 97 11.12 1.42 22.00
C ARG A 97 11.81 0.29 21.24
N PHE A 98 11.62 0.24 19.92
CA PHE A 98 12.32 -0.72 19.06
C PHE A 98 13.81 -0.39 18.98
N VAL A 99 14.64 -1.44 18.98
CA VAL A 99 16.07 -1.31 18.67
C VAL A 99 16.20 -1.17 17.14
N PRO A 100 16.84 -0.12 16.62
CA PRO A 100 17.08 0.04 15.18
C PRO A 100 17.82 -1.17 14.60
N SER A 101 17.52 -1.50 13.34
CA SER A 101 18.32 -2.46 12.57
C SER A 101 19.68 -1.87 12.24
N ALA A 102 20.75 -2.67 12.33
CA ALA A 102 22.04 -2.25 11.83
C ALA A 102 22.02 -2.09 10.30
N ARG A 103 22.89 -1.24 9.77
CA ARG A 103 23.16 -1.21 8.33
C ARG A 103 23.81 -2.53 7.93
N ARG A 104 23.37 -3.10 6.81
CA ARG A 104 23.86 -4.38 6.29
C ARG A 104 24.50 -4.16 4.94
N ASP A 105 25.55 -4.91 4.66
CA ASP A 105 26.18 -4.97 3.35
C ASP A 105 25.30 -5.75 2.35
N GLU A 106 25.55 -5.56 1.06
CA GLU A 106 24.80 -6.26 0.02
C GLU A 106 24.98 -7.79 0.17
N GLY A 107 23.88 -8.53 0.17
CA GLY A 107 23.87 -9.98 0.38
C GLY A 107 23.82 -10.45 1.84
N VAL A 108 23.88 -9.54 2.83
CA VAL A 108 23.74 -9.90 4.25
C VAL A 108 22.26 -9.95 4.65
N VAL A 109 21.75 -11.17 4.85
CA VAL A 109 20.32 -11.42 5.16
C VAL A 109 19.96 -10.99 6.58
N ASP A 110 20.82 -11.25 7.57
CA ASP A 110 20.58 -10.88 8.96
C ASP A 110 21.85 -10.46 9.72
N GLU A 111 21.69 -10.02 10.96
CA GLU A 111 22.81 -9.56 11.79
C GLU A 111 23.70 -10.72 12.29
N GLY A 112 23.32 -11.98 12.08
CA GLY A 112 24.03 -13.17 12.56
C GLY A 112 23.80 -13.49 14.04
N ALA A 113 24.54 -14.50 14.53
CA ALA A 113 24.51 -14.94 15.92
C ALA A 113 25.44 -14.10 16.81
N TRP A 114 25.08 -14.01 18.09
CA TRP A 114 25.81 -13.30 19.14
C TRP A 114 26.09 -14.25 20.32
N PRO A 115 27.19 -14.07 21.09
CA PRO A 115 28.20 -13.00 20.99
C PRO A 115 29.18 -13.21 19.82
N ARG A 116 29.81 -12.14 19.33
CA ARG A 116 30.82 -12.21 18.26
C ARG A 116 31.89 -11.12 18.37
N ALA A 117 32.98 -11.28 17.62
CA ALA A 117 34.01 -10.27 17.49
C ALA A 117 33.54 -9.10 16.62
N VAL A 118 33.63 -7.88 17.15
CA VAL A 118 33.22 -6.62 16.51
C VAL A 118 34.33 -5.61 16.66
N GLU A 119 34.64 -4.89 15.57
CA GLU A 119 35.60 -3.80 15.59
C GLU A 119 34.91 -2.50 16.01
N ILE A 120 35.18 -2.01 17.22
CA ILE A 120 34.58 -0.79 17.77
C ILE A 120 35.65 0.31 17.76
N CYS A 121 35.47 1.31 16.90
CA CYS A 121 36.39 2.45 16.77
C CYS A 121 37.86 2.02 16.56
N GLY A 122 38.10 1.02 15.71
CA GLY A 122 39.44 0.52 15.38
C GLY A 122 40.03 -0.51 16.35
N LYS A 123 39.27 -0.95 17.37
CA LYS A 123 39.71 -1.97 18.34
C LYS A 123 38.75 -3.16 18.34
N LEU A 124 39.29 -4.37 18.44
CA LEU A 124 38.50 -5.59 18.42
C LEU A 124 37.97 -5.93 19.82
N TYR A 125 36.67 -6.21 19.90
CA TYR A 125 36.01 -6.63 21.14
C TYR A 125 35.10 -7.83 20.89
N HIS A 126 34.99 -8.70 21.88
CA HIS A 126 34.02 -9.79 21.87
C HIS A 126 32.71 -9.30 22.50
N CYS A 127 31.75 -8.92 21.66
CA CYS A 127 30.56 -8.16 22.06
C CYS A 127 29.32 -9.06 22.20
N SER A 128 28.54 -8.89 23.28
CA SER A 128 27.24 -9.54 23.46
C SER A 128 26.14 -8.85 22.67
N GLN A 129 24.98 -9.50 22.50
CA GLN A 129 23.85 -8.94 21.75
C GLN A 129 23.31 -7.66 22.40
N GLU A 130 23.29 -7.60 23.74
CA GLU A 130 22.84 -6.43 24.49
C GLU A 130 23.77 -5.24 24.27
N GLN A 131 25.08 -5.45 24.32
CA GLN A 131 26.05 -4.39 24.05
C GLN A 131 25.96 -3.90 22.61
N TRP A 132 25.79 -4.80 21.64
CA TRP A 132 25.51 -4.42 20.26
C TRP A 132 24.24 -3.56 20.12
N ASP A 133 23.14 -3.98 20.75
CA ASP A 133 21.87 -3.24 20.73
C ASP A 133 21.99 -1.87 21.42
N ILE A 134 22.81 -1.74 22.48
CA ILE A 134 23.13 -0.45 23.13
C ILE A 134 23.78 0.52 22.13
N TYR A 135 24.77 0.07 21.34
CA TYR A 135 25.41 0.92 20.34
C TYR A 135 24.48 1.30 19.19
N LYS A 136 23.58 0.40 18.75
CA LYS A 136 22.56 0.72 17.73
C LYS A 136 21.57 1.79 18.15
N LEU A 137 21.35 1.96 19.46
CA LEU A 137 20.45 2.99 19.99
C LEU A 137 21.11 4.38 20.03
N ASP A 138 22.45 4.45 19.98
CA ASP A 138 23.20 5.70 20.16
C ASP A 138 23.45 6.36 18.80
N PRO A 139 22.85 7.53 18.52
CA PRO A 139 22.99 8.20 17.22
C PRO A 139 24.42 8.63 16.89
N LEU A 140 25.35 8.62 17.85
CA LEU A 140 26.77 8.92 17.58
C LEU A 140 27.53 7.74 16.96
N TYR A 141 26.97 6.53 16.92
CA TYR A 141 27.64 5.35 16.39
C TYR A 141 26.88 4.79 15.18
N ASP A 142 27.61 4.43 14.12
CA ASP A 142 27.08 3.68 12.98
C ASP A 142 27.45 2.21 13.15
N CYS A 143 26.43 1.36 13.17
CA CYS A 143 26.58 -0.09 13.33
C CYS A 143 26.40 -0.75 11.97
N TYR A 144 27.48 -1.34 11.43
CA TYR A 144 27.52 -1.90 10.08
C TYR A 144 27.94 -3.38 10.08
N VAL A 145 27.07 -4.23 9.55
CA VAL A 145 27.29 -5.68 9.40
C VAL A 145 27.78 -5.96 7.98
N ARG A 146 29.05 -6.33 7.87
CA ARG A 146 29.70 -6.65 6.58
C ARG A 146 29.46 -8.10 6.18
N ALA A 147 29.51 -8.37 4.88
CA ALA A 147 29.49 -9.74 4.37
C ALA A 147 30.75 -10.51 4.81
N TYR A 148 30.59 -11.79 5.17
CA TYR A 148 31.72 -12.67 5.45
C TYR A 148 32.68 -12.68 4.25
N PRO A 149 34.01 -12.56 4.45
CA PRO A 149 34.78 -12.75 5.68
C PRO A 149 35.04 -11.48 6.50
N HIS A 150 34.47 -10.34 6.13
CA HIS A 150 34.73 -9.09 6.84
C HIS A 150 34.02 -9.06 8.20
N MET A 151 34.68 -8.45 9.19
CA MET A 151 34.13 -8.31 10.53
C MET A 151 33.10 -7.19 10.58
N THR A 152 32.19 -7.28 11.54
CA THR A 152 31.22 -6.22 11.84
C THR A 152 31.91 -5.04 12.50
N ILE A 153 31.51 -3.81 12.16
CA ILE A 153 32.18 -2.59 12.58
C ILE A 153 31.17 -1.66 13.28
N ILE A 154 31.61 -1.03 14.37
CA ILE A 154 30.96 0.12 15.00
C ILE A 154 31.90 1.32 14.86
N SER A 155 31.52 2.29 14.04
CA SER A 155 32.28 3.52 13.82
C SER A 155 31.57 4.71 14.44
N ARG A 156 32.29 5.75 14.84
CA ARG A 156 31.66 7.01 15.23
C ARG A 156 31.17 7.72 13.98
N VAL A 157 29.90 8.11 13.97
CA VAL A 157 29.35 8.98 12.93
C VAL A 157 30.09 10.31 13.04
N ALA A 158 30.82 10.68 12.00
CA ALA A 158 31.39 12.02 11.92
C ALA A 158 30.22 13.00 11.96
N THR A 159 30.03 13.69 13.09
CA THR A 159 29.04 14.76 13.18
C THR A 159 29.41 15.76 12.11
N LYS A 160 28.62 15.82 11.01
CA LYS A 160 28.76 16.91 10.05
C LYS A 160 28.71 18.18 10.90
N PRO A 161 29.72 19.06 10.84
CA PRO A 161 29.72 20.28 11.62
C PRO A 161 28.41 20.97 11.29
N VAL A 162 27.53 21.10 12.30
CA VAL A 162 26.30 21.86 12.16
C VAL A 162 26.77 23.23 11.67
N PRO A 163 26.40 23.65 10.44
CA PRO A 163 26.87 24.92 9.92
C PRO A 163 26.51 25.97 10.96
N SER A 164 27.54 26.61 11.52
CA SER A 164 27.40 27.68 12.50
C SER A 164 26.29 28.59 12.01
N PRO A 165 25.25 28.90 12.83
CA PRO A 165 24.16 29.75 12.40
C PRO A 165 24.76 31.06 11.90
N GLN A 166 24.80 31.22 10.58
CA GLN A 166 25.28 32.47 10.00
C GLN A 166 24.28 33.55 10.42
N PRO A 167 24.76 34.70 10.94
CA PRO A 167 23.87 35.79 11.29
C PRO A 167 23.10 36.18 10.03
N ALA A 168 21.77 36.05 10.09
CA ALA A 168 20.86 36.43 9.03
C ALA A 168 20.95 37.95 8.80
N PHE A 169 21.89 38.38 7.97
CA PHE A 169 21.92 39.73 7.45
C PHE A 169 20.87 39.84 6.33
N GLY A 170 19.85 40.66 6.59
CA GLY A 170 19.16 41.39 5.55
C GLY A 170 17.85 40.79 5.05
N SER A 171 16.77 40.98 5.80
CA SER A 171 15.55 41.46 5.15
C SER A 171 14.77 42.36 6.10
N LYS A 172 14.72 43.63 5.70
CA LYS A 172 14.09 44.74 6.40
C LYS A 172 12.57 44.63 6.26
N ARG A 173 11.84 44.65 7.38
CA ARG A 173 10.64 45.50 7.57
C ARG A 173 10.25 45.57 9.06
N PRO A 174 10.07 46.78 9.62
CA PRO A 174 9.96 46.98 11.06
C PRO A 174 8.52 46.75 11.56
N ALA A 175 8.41 46.05 12.68
CA ALA A 175 7.22 46.01 13.51
C ALA A 175 7.04 47.36 14.22
N MET A 176 5.89 48.01 14.02
CA MET A 176 5.49 49.13 14.86
C MET A 176 4.87 48.60 16.16
N LEU A 177 5.52 48.93 17.26
CA LEU A 177 4.98 48.94 18.61
C LEU A 177 4.00 50.10 18.77
N SER A 178 2.90 49.89 19.49
CA SER A 178 2.07 50.95 20.10
C SER A 178 1.04 50.33 21.08
N PRO A 179 0.54 51.09 22.07
CA PRO A 179 0.71 50.76 23.48
C PRO A 179 -0.59 50.43 24.24
N THR A 180 -0.39 49.90 25.45
CA THR A 180 -1.36 49.74 26.54
C THR A 180 -2.03 51.07 26.92
N PRO A 181 -3.34 51.06 27.24
CA PRO A 181 -3.74 51.48 28.60
C PRO A 181 -4.91 50.68 29.20
N GLU A 182 -5.09 50.88 30.50
CA GLU A 182 -5.93 50.14 31.44
C GLU A 182 -7.46 50.43 31.35
N ARG A 183 -8.27 49.38 31.63
CA ARG A 183 -9.58 49.33 32.36
C ARG A 183 -10.85 50.02 31.76
N PRO A 184 -12.08 49.72 32.25
CA PRO A 184 -12.84 48.46 32.15
C PRO A 184 -14.30 48.64 31.64
N GLY A 185 -14.91 47.56 31.12
CA GLY A 185 -16.39 47.42 31.04
C GLY A 185 -17.05 47.57 29.65
N PRO A 186 -18.33 47.16 29.51
CA PRO A 186 -18.66 45.93 28.77
C PRO A 186 -19.55 46.11 27.53
N SER A 187 -19.65 45.03 26.74
CA SER A 187 -20.76 44.59 25.87
C SER A 187 -20.51 44.45 24.36
N ARG A 188 -20.50 43.17 23.91
CA ARG A 188 -21.07 42.59 22.65
C ARG A 188 -20.55 43.09 21.26
N PRO A 189 -20.89 42.42 20.14
CA PRO A 189 -20.70 41.01 19.82
C PRO A 189 -20.03 40.77 18.42
N ALA A 190 -19.53 39.54 18.22
CA ALA A 190 -19.40 38.77 16.97
C ALA A 190 -18.69 39.36 15.73
N HIS A 191 -17.61 38.72 15.27
CA HIS A 191 -17.34 38.31 13.87
C HIS A 191 -16.06 37.42 13.76
N PRO A 192 -15.87 36.65 12.66
CA PRO A 192 -15.41 35.26 12.71
C PRO A 192 -13.89 35.08 12.56
N ARG A 193 -13.36 34.05 13.23
CA ARG A 193 -11.94 33.66 13.18
C ARG A 193 -11.62 32.84 11.92
N LYS A 194 -10.53 33.24 11.26
CA LYS A 194 -9.85 32.55 10.16
C LYS A 194 -9.34 31.18 10.62
N LYS A 195 -9.66 30.13 9.85
CA LYS A 195 -9.16 28.76 10.04
C LYS A 195 -7.72 28.65 9.53
N VAL A 196 -6.88 28.07 10.38
CA VAL A 196 -5.52 27.61 10.08
C VAL A 196 -5.61 26.32 9.25
N HIS A 197 -4.79 26.24 8.21
CA HIS A 197 -4.73 25.16 7.25
C HIS A 197 -4.00 23.95 7.87
N GLY A 198 -4.76 22.93 8.25
CA GLY A 198 -4.25 21.66 8.77
C GLY A 198 -4.14 20.62 7.65
N PHE A 199 -2.93 20.12 7.49
CA PHE A 199 -2.46 19.04 6.62
C PHE A 199 -3.36 17.78 6.72
N MET A 200 -3.89 17.32 5.58
CA MET A 200 -4.82 16.18 5.49
C MET A 200 -4.11 14.99 4.86
N VAL A 201 -4.04 13.88 5.62
CA VAL A 201 -3.56 12.57 5.18
C VAL A 201 -4.73 11.86 4.49
N GLU A 202 -4.59 11.56 3.20
CA GLU A 202 -5.54 10.76 2.44
C GLU A 202 -5.51 9.31 2.93
N SER A 203 -6.63 8.84 3.50
CA SER A 203 -6.86 7.44 3.81
C SER A 203 -8.01 6.95 2.94
N SER A 204 -7.68 6.05 2.01
CA SER A 204 -8.61 5.42 1.08
C SER A 204 -9.64 4.56 1.82
N SER A 205 -10.86 5.05 1.96
CA SER A 205 -12.00 4.28 2.47
C SER A 205 -12.86 3.83 1.30
N SER A 206 -12.97 2.51 1.12
CA SER A 206 -13.79 1.87 0.09
C SER A 206 -15.27 2.10 0.37
N GLU A 207 -15.94 2.76 -0.58
CA GLU A 207 -17.37 3.06 -0.53
C GLU A 207 -18.22 1.85 -0.98
N ASP A 208 -19.27 1.59 -0.21
CA ASP A 208 -20.39 0.70 -0.55
C ASP A 208 -21.43 1.55 -1.30
N GLU A 209 -21.66 1.22 -2.57
CA GLU A 209 -22.72 1.81 -3.40
C GLU A 209 -24.05 1.08 -3.10
N GLU A 210 -24.87 1.62 -2.18
CA GLU A 210 -26.28 1.23 -2.11
C GLU A 210 -27.13 2.19 -2.96
N SER A 211 -27.72 1.60 -4.00
CA SER A 211 -28.67 2.19 -4.93
C SER A 211 -29.88 2.76 -4.21
N GLU A 212 -30.00 4.08 -4.26
CA GLU A 212 -31.20 4.90 -4.33
C GLU A 212 -32.47 4.09 -4.62
N VAL A 213 -33.32 3.94 -3.59
CA VAL A 213 -34.71 3.50 -3.73
C VAL A 213 -35.54 4.75 -3.61
N GLU A 214 -35.96 5.30 -4.75
CA GLU A 214 -36.87 6.44 -4.81
C GLU A 214 -38.16 6.17 -4.02
N GLU A 215 -38.44 7.15 -3.18
CA GLU A 215 -39.66 7.47 -2.48
C GLU A 215 -40.90 7.38 -3.38
N MET A 216 -41.81 6.44 -3.08
CA MET A 216 -43.19 6.52 -3.57
C MET A 216 -44.14 6.80 -2.40
N VAL A 217 -44.65 8.02 -2.44
CA VAL A 217 -45.78 8.55 -1.69
C VAL A 217 -46.99 7.63 -1.85
N ILE A 218 -47.65 7.39 -0.71
CA ILE A 218 -48.94 6.73 -0.57
C ILE A 218 -50.02 7.63 -1.17
N ASP A 219 -50.85 7.09 -2.06
CA ASP A 219 -52.29 7.33 -1.96
C ASP A 219 -53.11 6.23 -2.66
N ASP A 220 -54.34 6.17 -2.16
CA ASP A 220 -55.21 5.03 -2.04
C ASP A 220 -56.07 4.75 -3.30
N THR A 221 -56.64 3.53 -3.34
CA THR A 221 -57.78 3.06 -4.18
C THR A 221 -57.58 2.61 -5.65
N GLY A 222 -58.06 1.38 -5.93
CA GLY A 222 -58.92 1.13 -7.10
C GLY A 222 -58.34 0.51 -8.39
N ARG A 223 -58.63 -0.79 -8.58
CA ARG A 223 -58.96 -1.52 -9.83
C ARG A 223 -58.15 -1.30 -11.14
N LEU A 224 -57.68 -2.44 -11.67
CA LEU A 224 -57.65 -2.88 -13.08
C LEU A 224 -57.28 -1.83 -14.15
N HIS A 225 -56.11 -1.98 -14.79
CA HIS A 225 -56.00 -2.16 -16.25
C HIS A 225 -54.56 -2.50 -16.69
N ARG A 226 -54.51 -3.47 -17.60
CA ARG A 226 -53.36 -3.96 -18.37
C ARG A 226 -52.95 -2.89 -19.39
N ALA A 227 -51.74 -2.34 -19.28
CA ALA A 227 -51.16 -1.51 -20.34
C ALA A 227 -49.68 -1.84 -20.58
N ARG A 228 -49.37 -2.02 -21.87
CA ARG A 228 -48.05 -2.30 -22.45
C ARG A 228 -47.08 -1.15 -22.18
N SER A 229 -45.97 -1.44 -21.50
CA SER A 229 -44.80 -0.56 -21.43
C SER A 229 -43.96 -0.71 -22.70
N LEU A 230 -44.18 0.19 -23.66
CA LEU A 230 -43.30 0.45 -24.81
C LEU A 230 -42.41 1.64 -24.41
N GLY A 231 -41.16 1.41 -23.98
CA GLY A 231 -40.25 2.52 -23.68
C GLY A 231 -38.89 2.20 -23.08
N LEU A 232 -38.71 1.01 -22.50
CA LEU A 232 -37.41 0.62 -21.89
C LEU A 232 -36.46 -0.12 -22.86
N GLY A 233 -36.81 -0.20 -24.14
CA GLY A 233 -36.12 -1.03 -25.14
C GLY A 233 -34.72 -0.52 -25.53
N ASP A 234 -34.53 0.79 -25.64
CA ASP A 234 -33.31 1.31 -26.31
C ASP A 234 -32.06 1.25 -25.45
N ARG A 235 -32.19 1.43 -24.12
CA ARG A 235 -31.04 1.30 -23.20
C ARG A 235 -30.60 -0.16 -23.08
N ALA A 236 -31.56 -1.09 -23.06
CA ALA A 236 -31.29 -2.52 -23.06
C ALA A 236 -30.71 -3.01 -24.40
N LYS A 237 -31.17 -2.45 -25.52
CA LYS A 237 -30.66 -2.74 -26.86
C LYS A 237 -29.21 -2.25 -27.02
N LYS A 238 -28.90 -1.03 -26.57
CA LYS A 238 -27.53 -0.48 -26.59
C LYS A 238 -26.56 -1.31 -25.75
N HIS A 239 -26.97 -1.73 -24.55
CA HIS A 239 -26.14 -2.59 -23.71
C HIS A 239 -25.94 -4.00 -24.32
N ARG A 240 -26.94 -4.52 -25.04
CA ARG A 240 -26.83 -5.79 -25.77
C ARG A 240 -25.86 -5.70 -26.95
N GLU A 241 -25.93 -4.62 -27.73
CA GLU A 241 -25.01 -4.33 -28.85
C GLU A 241 -23.56 -4.16 -28.36
N GLU A 242 -23.35 -3.46 -27.25
CA GLU A 242 -22.02 -3.28 -26.66
C GLU A 242 -21.43 -4.63 -26.17
N LYS A 243 -22.25 -5.48 -25.56
CA LYS A 243 -21.84 -6.82 -25.13
C LYS A 243 -21.51 -7.72 -26.32
N GLU A 244 -22.20 -7.55 -27.44
CA GLU A 244 -21.94 -8.31 -28.67
C GLU A 244 -20.68 -7.83 -29.39
N ARG A 245 -20.44 -6.51 -29.44
CA ARG A 245 -19.19 -5.92 -29.92
C ARG A 245 -17.98 -6.42 -29.11
N ASN A 246 -18.07 -6.42 -27.78
CA ASN A 246 -17.02 -6.96 -26.91
C ASN A 246 -16.74 -8.45 -27.14
N ARG A 247 -17.77 -9.24 -27.48
CA ARG A 247 -17.59 -10.65 -27.85
C ARG A 247 -16.91 -10.80 -29.21
N ARG A 248 -17.24 -9.94 -30.18
CA ARG A 248 -16.62 -9.92 -31.50
C ARG A 248 -15.14 -9.54 -31.41
N ASP A 249 -14.79 -8.50 -30.65
CA ASP A 249 -13.40 -8.08 -30.43
C ASP A 249 -12.57 -9.17 -29.76
N ARG A 250 -13.13 -9.89 -28.78
CA ARG A 250 -12.44 -11.04 -28.15
C ARG A 250 -12.19 -12.18 -29.13
N ARG A 251 -13.15 -12.47 -30.01
CA ARG A 251 -12.98 -13.49 -31.06
C ARG A 251 -11.92 -13.08 -32.08
N GLU A 252 -11.93 -11.82 -32.52
CA GLU A 252 -10.92 -11.30 -33.46
C GLU A 252 -9.51 -11.30 -32.83
N LYS A 253 -9.38 -10.91 -31.55
CA LYS A 253 -8.09 -10.98 -30.84
C LYS A 253 -7.57 -12.40 -30.71
N MET A 254 -8.44 -13.36 -30.43
CA MET A 254 -8.06 -14.78 -30.39
C MET A 254 -7.68 -15.30 -31.78
N ALA A 255 -8.42 -14.92 -32.82
CA ALA A 255 -8.10 -15.29 -34.21
C ALA A 255 -6.74 -14.73 -34.64
N ARG A 256 -6.46 -13.45 -34.38
CA ARG A 256 -5.13 -12.84 -34.66
C ARG A 256 -4.00 -13.54 -33.90
N ARG A 257 -4.24 -13.92 -32.65
CA ARG A 257 -3.23 -14.64 -31.85
C ARG A 257 -3.00 -16.05 -32.39
N GLN A 258 -4.05 -16.70 -32.88
CA GLN A 258 -3.97 -18.01 -33.51
C GLN A 258 -3.28 -17.95 -34.87
N GLU A 259 -3.51 -16.90 -35.67
CA GLU A 259 -2.77 -16.65 -36.92
C GLU A 259 -1.28 -16.36 -36.65
N GLN A 260 -0.96 -15.57 -35.64
CA GLN A 260 0.44 -15.33 -35.24
C GLN A 260 1.15 -16.59 -34.76
N LEU A 261 0.44 -17.52 -34.11
CA LEU A 261 0.99 -18.81 -33.68
C LEU A 261 1.02 -19.84 -34.82
N GLY A 262 0.16 -19.72 -35.83
CA GLY A 262 0.12 -20.60 -37.00
C GLY A 262 1.08 -20.21 -38.12
N GLY A 263 1.57 -18.96 -38.14
CA GLY A 263 2.46 -18.44 -39.19
C GLY A 263 3.95 -18.76 -39.01
N HIS A 264 4.40 -19.21 -37.83
CA HIS A 264 5.75 -19.73 -37.67
C HIS A 264 5.79 -21.22 -38.04
N GLY A 265 5.94 -21.43 -39.35
CA GLY A 265 6.24 -22.73 -39.94
C GLY A 265 7.36 -23.42 -39.18
N THR A 266 7.02 -24.60 -38.68
CA THR A 266 7.87 -25.56 -38.00
C THR A 266 9.05 -25.97 -38.90
N GLN A 267 10.16 -25.22 -38.87
CA GLN A 267 11.46 -25.81 -39.17
C GLN A 267 11.91 -26.57 -37.92
N GLN A 268 11.64 -27.87 -37.93
CA GLN A 268 12.22 -28.82 -36.99
C GLN A 268 13.75 -28.82 -37.16
N SER A 269 14.44 -28.01 -36.35
CA SER A 269 15.86 -28.15 -36.09
C SER A 269 16.07 -29.36 -35.18
N TYR A 270 16.48 -30.46 -35.78
CA TYR A 270 16.84 -31.72 -35.15
C TYR A 270 18.14 -31.53 -34.35
N PHE A 271 18.04 -31.17 -33.07
CA PHE A 271 19.20 -31.08 -32.17
C PHE A 271 19.37 -32.43 -31.45
N SER A 272 20.22 -33.27 -32.04
CA SER A 272 20.62 -34.59 -31.54
C SER A 272 21.60 -34.41 -30.37
N PHE A 273 21.30 -34.99 -29.21
CA PHE A 273 22.20 -35.04 -28.06
C PHE A 273 22.69 -36.49 -27.87
N THR A 274 23.83 -36.80 -28.47
CA THR A 274 24.57 -38.05 -28.29
C THR A 274 26.06 -37.75 -28.17
N GLY A 275 26.67 -38.22 -27.10
CA GLY A 275 28.10 -38.07 -26.76
C GLY A 275 28.26 -38.44 -25.28
N ASP A 276 28.35 -39.73 -24.96
CA ASP A 276 29.59 -40.52 -24.75
C ASP A 276 30.37 -40.15 -23.48
N GLN A 277 30.30 -41.03 -22.47
CA GLN A 277 31.43 -41.36 -21.60
C GLN A 277 31.37 -42.84 -21.13
N PRO A 278 32.54 -43.50 -20.92
CA PRO A 278 32.64 -44.94 -20.76
C PRO A 278 32.91 -45.44 -19.33
N ASN A 279 32.61 -46.73 -19.14
CA ASN A 279 33.22 -47.74 -18.26
C ASN A 279 33.07 -47.67 -16.72
N GLY A 280 32.51 -48.75 -16.15
CA GLY A 280 32.66 -49.09 -14.73
C GLY A 280 31.75 -50.22 -14.19
N SER A 281 31.84 -51.42 -14.77
CA SER A 281 31.55 -52.78 -14.24
C SER A 281 30.65 -53.02 -13.00
N GLY A 282 29.64 -53.90 -13.18
CA GLY A 282 29.00 -54.69 -12.11
C GLY A 282 27.75 -55.46 -12.59
N GLU A 283 27.79 -56.80 -12.52
CA GLU A 283 26.94 -57.85 -13.14
C GLU A 283 25.46 -57.91 -12.61
N ILE A 284 24.40 -57.95 -13.46
CA ILE A 284 23.56 -59.10 -13.97
C ILE A 284 22.73 -59.81 -12.84
N PRO A 285 21.41 -60.22 -12.95
CA PRO A 285 20.61 -60.52 -14.17
C PRO A 285 19.03 -60.30 -14.17
N ILE A 286 18.47 -60.33 -15.40
CA ILE A 286 17.13 -60.77 -15.90
C ILE A 286 15.88 -59.83 -15.89
N THR A 287 15.26 -59.85 -17.08
CA THR A 287 14.15 -59.17 -17.79
C THR A 287 12.72 -59.60 -17.33
N PRO A 288 11.57 -59.26 -18.00
CA PRO A 288 11.34 -58.51 -19.25
C PRO A 288 10.16 -57.48 -19.29
N GLU A 289 10.17 -56.71 -20.39
CA GLU A 289 9.03 -56.23 -21.21
C GLU A 289 7.85 -55.42 -20.61
N SER A 290 7.68 -54.17 -21.11
CA SER A 290 6.73 -53.88 -22.21
C SER A 290 6.23 -52.41 -22.23
N SER A 291 6.30 -51.83 -23.43
CA SER A 291 5.35 -50.88 -24.06
C SER A 291 4.97 -49.55 -23.38
N GLY A 292 5.15 -48.48 -24.17
CA GLY A 292 4.97 -47.09 -23.79
C GLY A 292 3.55 -46.60 -23.51
N LYS A 293 3.48 -45.46 -22.81
CA LYS A 293 2.29 -44.63 -22.57
C LYS A 293 2.76 -43.18 -22.64
N ARG A 294 2.43 -42.36 -23.64
CA ARG A 294 1.12 -41.76 -23.97
C ARG A 294 0.45 -41.10 -22.75
N LYS A 295 0.40 -39.77 -22.83
CA LYS A 295 -0.09 -38.77 -21.86
C LYS A 295 -1.62 -38.82 -21.81
N VAL A 296 -2.23 -39.22 -20.69
CA VAL A 296 -3.69 -39.10 -20.48
C VAL A 296 -4.00 -38.67 -19.05
N GLN A 297 -5.04 -37.84 -18.99
CA GLN A 297 -5.74 -37.15 -17.92
C GLN A 297 -5.86 -37.87 -16.56
N SER A 298 -5.67 -37.05 -15.54
CA SER A 298 -6.09 -37.23 -14.14
C SER A 298 -7.60 -37.49 -14.03
N VAL A 299 -7.95 -38.70 -13.59
CA VAL A 299 -9.25 -39.10 -13.05
C VAL A 299 -9.03 -39.37 -11.55
N PHE A 300 -9.58 -38.54 -10.68
CA PHE A 300 -9.63 -38.80 -9.23
C PHE A 300 -11.09 -38.78 -8.79
N GLU A 301 -11.80 -39.84 -9.16
CA GLU A 301 -13.15 -40.12 -8.68
C GLU A 301 -13.31 -41.65 -8.70
N SER A 302 -12.94 -42.30 -7.59
CA SER A 302 -13.45 -43.60 -7.10
C SER A 302 -12.53 -44.16 -6.03
N LEU A 303 -12.79 -43.82 -4.77
CA LEU A 303 -12.43 -44.67 -3.63
C LEU A 303 -13.61 -44.70 -2.66
N ARG A 304 -14.54 -45.63 -2.92
CA ARG A 304 -15.38 -46.24 -1.90
C ARG A 304 -15.19 -47.75 -1.97
N THR A 305 -15.21 -48.35 -0.78
CA THR A 305 -15.37 -49.77 -0.41
C THR A 305 -14.22 -50.74 -0.70
N ASN A 306 -13.53 -51.12 0.38
CA ASN A 306 -13.36 -52.48 0.93
C ASN A 306 -12.75 -52.26 2.33
N GLY A 307 -13.23 -52.78 3.45
CA GLY A 307 -13.77 -54.11 3.72
C GLY A 307 -12.91 -54.63 4.88
N ASP A 308 -13.21 -54.20 6.10
CA ASP A 308 -12.49 -54.58 7.32
C ASP A 308 -13.32 -55.63 8.08
N PRO A 309 -12.88 -56.90 8.15
CA PRO A 309 -13.56 -57.95 8.88
C PRO A 309 -12.86 -58.13 10.23
N ASP A 310 -13.35 -57.47 11.28
CA ASP A 310 -13.27 -57.93 12.69
C ASP A 310 -13.72 -56.83 13.67
N HIS A 311 -15.01 -56.44 13.60
CA HIS A 311 -15.60 -55.65 14.68
C HIS A 311 -16.89 -56.27 15.21
N VAL A 312 -16.72 -57.02 16.30
CA VAL A 312 -17.74 -57.62 17.14
C VAL A 312 -18.55 -56.51 17.82
N TRP A 313 -19.84 -56.46 17.53
CA TRP A 313 -20.82 -55.64 18.25
C TRP A 313 -21.40 -56.42 19.44
N PRO A 314 -21.53 -55.81 20.63
CA PRO A 314 -22.51 -56.25 21.61
C PRO A 314 -23.90 -55.74 21.20
N GLU A 315 -24.84 -56.66 21.06
CA GLU A 315 -26.27 -56.37 21.08
C GLU A 315 -26.62 -55.76 22.44
N ASP A 316 -27.18 -54.55 22.45
CA ASP A 316 -28.47 -54.30 23.09
C ASP A 316 -28.95 -52.84 22.91
N GLU A 317 -30.27 -52.71 22.96
CA GLU A 317 -31.07 -51.48 23.06
C GLU A 317 -31.44 -50.74 21.76
N PHE A 318 -32.32 -51.41 21.03
CA PHE A 318 -33.54 -50.81 20.48
C PHE A 318 -34.20 -49.85 21.47
N LEU A 319 -34.33 -48.56 21.11
CA LEU A 319 -35.46 -47.64 21.35
C LEU A 319 -34.98 -46.18 21.33
N ARG A 320 -35.00 -45.52 20.16
CA ARG A 320 -35.06 -44.04 20.10
C ARG A 320 -35.71 -43.53 18.82
N ASN A 321 -37.03 -43.33 18.94
CA ASN A 321 -37.87 -42.30 18.33
C ASN A 321 -37.31 -41.59 17.10
N GLY A 322 -37.87 -41.95 15.94
CA GLY A 322 -37.77 -41.17 14.71
C GLY A 322 -38.30 -39.76 14.91
N LYS A 323 -37.39 -38.78 15.02
CA LYS A 323 -37.70 -37.37 14.84
C LYS A 323 -37.64 -37.05 13.36
N THR A 324 -38.83 -36.88 12.79
CA THR A 324 -39.09 -36.21 11.51
C THR A 324 -38.33 -34.88 11.45
N TYR A 325 -37.31 -34.83 10.60
CA TYR A 325 -36.60 -33.60 10.25
C TYR A 325 -37.49 -32.78 9.32
N THR A 326 -38.28 -31.86 9.87
CA THR A 326 -38.93 -30.83 9.06
C THR A 326 -37.87 -29.81 8.65
N SER A 327 -37.51 -29.79 7.37
CA SER A 327 -36.59 -28.80 6.83
C SER A 327 -37.24 -27.41 6.89
N ASN A 328 -36.97 -26.67 7.96
CA ASN A 328 -37.36 -25.27 8.06
C ASN A 328 -36.56 -24.44 7.05
N ASN A 329 -37.19 -24.21 5.91
CA ASN A 329 -36.73 -23.45 4.75
C ASN A 329 -36.72 -21.93 5.05
N THR A 330 -36.02 -21.51 6.10
CA THR A 330 -35.77 -20.09 6.39
C THR A 330 -34.61 -19.62 5.53
N LYS A 331 -34.95 -19.21 4.30
CA LYS A 331 -34.05 -18.51 3.37
C LYS A 331 -33.57 -17.22 4.06
N ARG A 332 -32.41 -17.27 4.71
CA ARG A 332 -31.63 -16.06 5.01
C ARG A 332 -31.22 -15.46 3.67
N ALA A 333 -31.64 -14.23 3.40
CA ALA A 333 -31.11 -13.44 2.32
C ALA A 333 -29.58 -13.38 2.48
N ARG A 334 -28.85 -14.10 1.62
CA ARG A 334 -27.41 -13.93 1.47
C ARG A 334 -27.21 -12.55 0.86
N THR A 335 -26.87 -11.57 1.70
CA THR A 335 -26.81 -10.15 1.30
C THR A 335 -25.69 -9.82 0.34
N LEU A 336 -24.73 -10.71 0.10
CA LEU A 336 -23.68 -10.49 -0.90
C LEU A 336 -23.50 -11.75 -1.74
N SER A 337 -23.82 -11.65 -3.02
CA SER A 337 -23.50 -12.73 -3.96
C SER A 337 -21.98 -12.88 -4.04
N PRO A 338 -21.42 -14.11 -4.06
CA PRO A 338 -19.98 -14.32 -4.27
C PRO A 338 -19.41 -13.62 -5.52
N ALA A 339 -20.28 -13.26 -6.48
CA ALA A 339 -19.93 -12.52 -7.68
C ALA A 339 -19.69 -11.01 -7.46
N SER A 340 -20.18 -10.39 -6.38
CA SER A 340 -19.84 -8.99 -6.07
C SER A 340 -18.46 -8.88 -5.44
N ALA A 341 -18.15 -9.75 -4.47
CA ALA A 341 -16.82 -9.85 -3.87
C ALA A 341 -15.73 -10.14 -4.93
N LYS A 342 -16.03 -11.04 -5.89
CA LYS A 342 -15.11 -11.32 -7.00
C LYS A 342 -14.88 -10.10 -7.89
N ARG A 343 -15.94 -9.32 -8.20
CA ARG A 343 -15.82 -8.09 -9.00
C ARG A 343 -14.99 -7.00 -8.30
N ALA A 344 -15.15 -6.83 -6.99
CA ALA A 344 -14.36 -5.87 -6.21
C ALA A 344 -12.86 -6.25 -6.16
N LEU A 345 -12.55 -7.53 -6.03
CA LEU A 345 -11.18 -8.03 -6.08
C LEU A 345 -10.56 -7.90 -7.48
N ASP A 346 -11.32 -8.21 -8.53
CA ASP A 346 -10.86 -8.04 -9.92
C ASP A 346 -10.62 -6.56 -10.25
N ALA A 347 -11.47 -5.64 -9.77
CA ALA A 347 -11.27 -4.19 -9.91
C ALA A 347 -10.00 -3.70 -9.19
N SER A 348 -9.78 -4.15 -7.96
CA SER A 348 -8.58 -3.84 -7.18
C SER A 348 -7.30 -4.37 -7.85
N ARG A 349 -7.37 -5.56 -8.46
CA ARG A 349 -6.26 -6.14 -9.22
C ARG A 349 -5.92 -5.32 -10.46
N LEU A 350 -6.95 -4.85 -11.18
CA LEU A 350 -6.80 -4.04 -12.39
C LEU A 350 -6.17 -2.67 -12.10
N LEU A 351 -6.53 -2.04 -10.97
CA LEU A 351 -5.92 -0.80 -10.50
C LEU A 351 -4.42 -0.97 -10.18
N ARG A 352 -4.05 -2.03 -9.46
CA ARG A 352 -2.63 -2.33 -9.17
C ARG A 352 -1.83 -2.61 -10.43
N GLU A 353 -2.41 -3.31 -11.40
CA GLU A 353 -1.76 -3.58 -12.68
C GLU A 353 -1.57 -2.30 -13.51
N LYS A 354 -2.57 -1.40 -13.50
CA LYS A 354 -2.49 -0.08 -14.14
C LYS A 354 -1.38 0.77 -13.51
N GLN A 355 -1.32 0.85 -12.18
CA GLN A 355 -0.28 1.60 -11.47
C GLN A 355 1.13 1.05 -11.73
N LYS A 356 1.28 -0.28 -11.82
CA LYS A 356 2.55 -0.93 -12.18
C LYS A 356 2.95 -0.71 -13.64
N ARG A 357 1.97 -0.51 -14.54
CA ARG A 357 2.22 -0.16 -15.95
C ARG A 357 2.67 1.29 -16.07
N GLU A 358 1.97 2.20 -15.41
CA GLU A 358 2.31 3.63 -15.38
C GLU A 358 3.70 3.87 -14.78
N ARG A 359 4.06 3.19 -13.69
CA ARG A 359 5.41 3.27 -13.11
C ARG A 359 6.50 2.81 -14.09
N ARG A 360 6.26 1.74 -14.86
CA ARG A 360 7.20 1.26 -15.88
C ARG A 360 7.33 2.24 -17.05
N GLU A 361 6.23 2.85 -17.46
CA GLU A 361 6.21 3.85 -18.52
C GLU A 361 6.97 5.12 -18.10
N GLN A 362 6.76 5.58 -16.86
CA GLN A 362 7.52 6.70 -16.29
C GLN A 362 9.02 6.40 -16.23
N GLU A 363 9.42 5.21 -15.78
CA GLU A 363 10.83 4.81 -15.75
C GLU A 363 11.44 4.78 -17.17
N LEU A 364 10.71 4.25 -18.15
CA LEU A 364 11.17 4.16 -19.53
C LEU A 364 11.28 5.55 -20.19
N ASN A 365 10.37 6.46 -19.85
CA ASN A 365 10.41 7.84 -20.30
C ASN A 365 11.56 8.62 -19.63
N ALA A 366 11.80 8.39 -18.34
CA ALA A 366 12.95 8.97 -17.63
C ALA A 366 14.28 8.49 -18.23
N ARG A 367 14.40 7.20 -18.59
CA ARG A 367 15.59 6.69 -19.31
C ARG A 367 15.73 7.27 -20.71
N ARG A 368 14.63 7.57 -21.40
CA ARG A 368 14.67 8.26 -22.69
C ARG A 368 15.17 9.69 -22.52
N GLN A 369 14.58 10.44 -21.60
CA GLN A 369 15.01 11.81 -21.27
C GLN A 369 16.48 11.87 -20.84
N ALA A 370 16.94 10.91 -20.03
CA ALA A 370 18.35 10.82 -19.64
C ALA A 370 19.26 10.63 -20.85
N ARG A 371 18.92 9.72 -21.78
CA ARG A 371 19.67 9.53 -23.03
C ARG A 371 19.63 10.77 -23.93
N ASP A 372 18.46 11.38 -24.09
CA ASP A 372 18.30 12.59 -24.90
C ASP A 372 19.11 13.76 -24.30
N SER A 373 19.13 13.89 -22.97
CA SER A 373 19.94 14.89 -22.28
C SER A 373 21.45 14.62 -22.40
N GLN A 374 21.87 13.36 -22.32
CA GLN A 374 23.27 12.97 -22.51
C GLN A 374 23.72 13.27 -23.94
N PHE A 375 22.89 12.93 -24.91
CA PHE A 375 23.14 13.21 -26.33
C PHE A 375 23.20 14.71 -26.63
N LEU A 376 22.30 15.52 -26.05
CA LEU A 376 22.38 16.98 -26.16
C LEU A 376 23.65 17.52 -25.52
N ASN A 377 24.04 17.02 -24.34
CA ASN A 377 25.25 17.48 -23.66
C ASN A 377 26.51 17.10 -24.44
N GLU A 378 26.55 15.92 -25.04
CA GLU A 378 27.63 15.47 -25.95
C GLU A 378 27.72 16.38 -27.19
N LEU A 379 26.58 16.72 -27.80
CA LEU A 379 26.53 17.69 -28.90
C LEU A 379 26.99 19.10 -28.53
N PHE A 380 26.80 19.53 -27.27
CA PHE A 380 27.24 20.85 -26.81
C PHE A 380 28.69 20.88 -26.34
N ILE A 381 29.28 19.74 -25.98
CA ILE A 381 30.71 19.65 -25.60
C ILE A 381 31.63 19.84 -26.82
N ASP A 382 31.19 19.44 -28.00
CA ASP A 382 31.96 19.56 -29.25
C ASP A 382 31.79 20.91 -29.96
N ILE A 383 30.99 21.83 -29.43
CA ILE A 383 30.92 23.21 -29.92
C ILE A 383 32.03 23.99 -29.21
N PRO A 384 33.12 24.36 -29.90
CA PRO A 384 34.21 25.11 -29.27
C PRO A 384 33.65 26.43 -28.72
N GLU A 385 33.80 26.63 -27.42
CA GLU A 385 33.37 27.84 -26.69
C GLU A 385 34.25 29.07 -27.02
N ASP A 386 35.10 28.98 -28.04
CA ASP A 386 35.97 30.04 -28.54
C ASP A 386 35.25 30.93 -29.56
N ILE A 387 34.16 31.55 -29.14
CA ILE A 387 33.72 32.81 -29.76
C ILE A 387 34.06 33.90 -28.74
N PRO A 388 35.27 34.51 -28.83
CA PRO A 388 35.59 35.67 -28.01
C PRO A 388 34.53 36.75 -28.21
N ASP A 389 34.06 37.27 -27.08
CA ASP A 389 33.05 38.31 -26.89
C ASP A 389 33.49 39.61 -27.61
N ALA A 390 33.22 39.67 -28.93
CA ALA A 390 33.59 40.80 -29.78
C ALA A 390 32.33 41.40 -30.43
N SER A 391 31.49 42.01 -29.60
CA SER A 391 30.47 42.96 -30.07
C SER A 391 30.83 44.39 -29.66
N GLN A 392 31.89 44.93 -30.25
CA GLN A 392 31.99 46.35 -30.59
C GLN A 392 32.47 46.48 -32.04
N GLY A 393 31.51 46.77 -32.92
CA GLY A 393 31.62 47.47 -34.20
C GLY A 393 32.76 47.13 -35.14
N SER A 394 32.43 46.63 -36.34
CA SER A 394 32.85 47.28 -37.59
C SER A 394 32.23 46.56 -38.78
N ALA A 395 31.58 47.33 -39.64
CA ALA A 395 31.21 46.92 -40.99
C ALA A 395 32.45 46.99 -41.88
N VAL A 396 32.90 45.88 -42.46
CA VAL A 396 33.83 45.86 -43.60
C VAL A 396 33.55 44.64 -44.47
N GLU A 397 33.26 44.88 -45.75
CA GLU A 397 33.36 43.95 -46.87
C GLU A 397 34.79 43.39 -46.96
N MET A 398 34.97 42.07 -47.19
CA MET A 398 36.27 41.59 -47.71
C MET A 398 36.13 40.31 -48.54
N GLU A 399 36.46 40.46 -49.82
CA GLU A 399 36.84 39.41 -50.76
C GLU A 399 38.19 38.78 -50.38
N SER A 400 38.36 37.46 -50.59
CA SER A 400 39.64 36.75 -50.90
C SER A 400 39.35 35.24 -50.92
N ALA A 401 39.55 34.51 -52.01
CA ALA A 401 40.84 34.07 -52.57
C ALA A 401 41.61 33.08 -51.66
N SER A 402 41.59 31.80 -52.03
CA SER A 402 42.73 30.85 -52.00
C SER A 402 42.28 29.59 -52.77
N ASP A 403 42.93 29.13 -53.82
CA ASP A 403 44.35 28.80 -54.00
C ASP A 403 44.74 27.55 -53.19
N TYR A 404 44.64 26.38 -53.84
CA TYR A 404 45.41 25.19 -53.52
C TYR A 404 45.70 24.42 -54.80
N GLU A 405 46.97 24.49 -55.19
CA GLU A 405 47.65 23.69 -56.19
C GLU A 405 47.65 22.19 -55.83
N ALA A 406 47.61 21.35 -56.86
CA ALA A 406 48.16 20.00 -56.79
C ALA A 406 48.83 19.70 -58.13
N GLU A 407 50.16 19.72 -58.10
CA GLU A 407 51.07 19.19 -59.11
C GLU A 407 50.81 17.69 -59.30
N ASP A 408 50.79 17.21 -60.55
CA ASP A 408 51.29 15.87 -60.85
C ASP A 408 51.93 15.85 -62.24
N ASP A 409 53.08 15.20 -62.27
CA ASP A 409 54.20 15.35 -63.17
C ASP A 409 54.21 14.13 -64.09
N ASN A 410 54.04 14.30 -65.40
CA ASN A 410 54.39 13.21 -66.33
C ASN A 410 54.78 13.70 -67.72
N GLN A 411 56.08 13.90 -67.84
CA GLN A 411 56.89 14.08 -69.02
C GLN A 411 56.99 12.75 -69.80
N TYR A 412 56.61 12.67 -71.08
CA TYR A 412 57.36 11.87 -72.08
C TYR A 412 56.93 12.06 -73.56
N SER A 413 57.96 12.14 -74.39
CA SER A 413 58.09 11.86 -75.83
C SER A 413 57.31 12.68 -76.86
N ASP A 414 58.04 13.69 -77.30
CA ASP A 414 58.12 14.23 -78.65
C ASP A 414 58.42 13.15 -79.72
N ASP A 415 57.84 13.36 -80.92
CA ASP A 415 58.30 12.92 -82.23
C ASP A 415 57.97 11.50 -82.75
N VAL A 416 56.69 11.20 -83.06
CA VAL A 416 56.27 10.20 -84.08
C VAL A 416 54.90 10.56 -84.70
N VAL A 417 54.93 11.06 -85.94
CA VAL A 417 54.04 10.71 -87.07
C VAL A 417 52.64 11.35 -87.16
N ILE A 418 52.53 12.16 -88.22
CA ILE A 418 51.44 13.00 -88.77
C ILE A 418 50.16 12.21 -89.19
N ASP A 419 49.89 11.03 -88.64
CA ASP A 419 48.71 10.20 -88.99
C ASP A 419 47.73 9.93 -87.80
N GLU A 420 48.06 10.34 -86.56
CA GLU A 420 47.16 10.24 -85.39
C GLU A 420 46.21 11.43 -85.23
N GLU A 421 46.56 12.60 -85.79
CA GLU A 421 45.77 13.82 -85.64
C GLU A 421 44.43 13.74 -86.39
N ALA A 422 44.36 12.98 -87.49
CA ALA A 422 43.13 12.68 -88.21
C ALA A 422 42.21 11.71 -87.44
N ALA A 423 42.78 10.72 -86.75
CA ALA A 423 42.03 9.81 -85.89
C ALA A 423 41.49 10.53 -84.64
N HIS A 424 42.27 11.47 -84.08
CA HIS A 424 41.86 12.30 -82.95
C HIS A 424 40.74 13.28 -83.33
N GLN A 425 40.79 13.89 -84.52
CA GLN A 425 39.71 14.75 -85.02
C GLN A 425 38.43 13.95 -85.29
N ALA A 426 38.51 12.73 -85.85
CA ALA A 426 37.37 11.85 -86.01
C ALA A 426 36.74 11.44 -84.66
N ALA A 427 37.57 11.16 -83.64
CA ALA A 427 37.09 10.89 -82.28
C ALA A 427 36.42 12.10 -81.63
N ILE A 428 36.91 13.32 -81.87
CA ILE A 428 36.29 14.56 -81.39
C ILE A 428 34.94 14.77 -82.11
N GLU A 429 34.85 14.53 -83.41
CA GLU A 429 33.60 14.66 -84.15
C GLU A 429 32.57 13.59 -83.75
N GLU A 430 32.99 12.35 -83.51
CA GLU A 430 32.14 11.30 -82.98
C GLU A 430 31.67 11.64 -81.55
N SER A 431 32.54 12.25 -80.73
CA SER A 431 32.17 12.78 -79.41
C SER A 431 31.15 13.92 -79.50
N ARG A 432 31.29 14.83 -80.48
CA ARG A 432 30.34 15.94 -80.70
C ARG A 432 28.99 15.42 -81.20
N ARG A 433 28.99 14.37 -82.02
CA ARG A 433 27.76 13.71 -82.48
C ARG A 433 27.04 13.02 -81.32
N LYS A 434 27.79 12.35 -80.44
CA LYS A 434 27.27 11.70 -79.23
C LYS A 434 26.76 12.70 -78.18
N LEU A 435 27.41 13.85 -78.05
CA LEU A 435 26.93 14.97 -77.21
C LEU A 435 25.69 15.65 -77.78
N ALA A 436 25.55 15.73 -79.11
CA ALA A 436 24.34 16.23 -79.75
C ALA A 436 23.15 15.29 -79.54
N GLU A 437 23.37 13.98 -79.59
CA GLU A 437 22.37 12.95 -79.27
C GLU A 437 21.94 12.99 -77.79
N LEU A 438 22.90 13.09 -76.86
CA LEU A 438 22.59 13.26 -75.44
C LEU A 438 21.88 14.58 -75.11
N ASN A 439 22.18 15.67 -75.84
CA ASN A 439 21.47 16.94 -75.69
C ASN A 439 20.05 16.89 -76.28
N ALA A 440 19.78 16.04 -77.28
CA ALA A 440 18.43 15.83 -77.81
C ALA A 440 17.52 15.08 -76.82
N ASP A 441 18.08 14.19 -76.00
CA ASP A 441 17.35 13.44 -74.95
C ASP A 441 17.24 14.18 -73.61
N LYS A 442 18.06 15.21 -73.41
CA LYS A 442 18.03 16.09 -72.23
C LYS A 442 16.64 16.66 -71.88
N PRO A 443 15.83 17.21 -72.82
CA PRO A 443 14.49 17.69 -72.50
C PRO A 443 13.52 16.59 -72.04
N LEU A 444 13.69 15.34 -72.49
CA LEU A 444 12.87 14.21 -72.03
C LEU A 444 13.19 13.86 -70.58
N TRP A 445 14.47 13.87 -70.21
CA TRP A 445 14.91 13.66 -68.83
C TRP A 445 14.53 14.82 -67.90
N GLU A 446 14.65 16.06 -68.36
CA GLU A 446 14.25 17.23 -67.58
C GLU A 446 12.73 17.26 -67.32
N ALA A 447 11.92 16.90 -68.32
CA ALA A 447 10.47 16.77 -68.16
C ALA A 447 10.08 15.64 -67.18
N GLU A 448 10.77 14.49 -67.24
CA GLU A 448 10.53 13.38 -66.33
C GLU A 448 11.02 13.68 -64.90
N ALA A 449 12.16 14.35 -64.76
CA ALA A 449 12.69 14.81 -63.47
C ALA A 449 11.80 15.89 -62.84
N ALA A 450 11.24 16.81 -63.65
CA ALA A 450 10.25 17.78 -63.17
C ALA A 450 8.96 17.10 -62.69
N LYS A 451 8.48 16.08 -63.41
CA LYS A 451 7.30 15.30 -63.01
C LYS A 451 7.52 14.49 -61.73
N ARG A 452 8.74 13.97 -61.51
CA ARG A 452 9.11 13.29 -60.26
C ARG A 452 9.13 14.28 -59.09
N ARG A 453 9.74 15.46 -59.26
CA ARG A 453 9.74 16.52 -58.23
C ARG A 453 8.34 17.00 -57.87
N GLN A 454 7.42 17.14 -58.84
CA GLN A 454 6.02 17.49 -58.55
C GLN A 454 5.29 16.40 -57.75
N ARG A 455 5.57 15.12 -58.03
CA ARG A 455 4.98 14.00 -57.27
C ARG A 455 5.51 13.94 -55.85
N GLU A 456 6.81 14.09 -55.66
CA GLU A 456 7.47 14.12 -54.34
C GLU A 456 6.96 15.30 -53.51
N TRP A 457 6.82 16.48 -54.11
CA TRP A 457 6.24 17.65 -53.44
C TRP A 457 4.80 17.41 -52.99
N ALA A 458 3.95 16.87 -53.87
CA ALA A 458 2.56 16.56 -53.54
C ALA A 458 2.43 15.47 -52.45
N GLU A 459 3.33 14.47 -52.46
CA GLU A 459 3.36 13.43 -51.42
C GLU A 459 3.86 13.98 -50.08
N GLU A 460 4.86 14.85 -50.08
CA GLU A 460 5.37 15.50 -48.87
C GLU A 460 4.30 16.42 -48.26
N GLU A 461 3.60 17.20 -49.08
CA GLU A 461 2.50 18.06 -48.64
C GLU A 461 1.33 17.24 -48.08
N ALA A 462 0.98 16.12 -48.73
CA ALA A 462 0.00 15.18 -48.22
C ALA A 462 0.44 14.54 -46.89
N ARG A 463 1.73 14.28 -46.70
CA ARG A 463 2.28 13.75 -45.45
C ARG A 463 2.24 14.79 -44.34
N ARG A 464 2.58 16.05 -44.63
CA ARG A 464 2.47 17.18 -43.70
C ARG A 464 1.02 17.41 -43.27
N ALA A 465 0.07 17.38 -44.21
CA ALA A 465 -1.36 17.51 -43.92
C ALA A 465 -1.91 16.38 -43.02
N LYS A 466 -1.48 15.13 -43.24
CA LYS A 466 -1.86 13.99 -42.39
C LYS A 466 -1.33 14.12 -40.96
N ILE A 467 -0.08 14.55 -40.80
CA ILE A 467 0.53 14.76 -39.48
C ILE A 467 -0.18 15.89 -38.73
N GLU A 468 -0.50 16.99 -39.42
CA GLU A 468 -1.23 18.10 -38.80
C GLU A 468 -2.66 17.70 -38.40
N ALA A 469 -3.36 16.93 -39.24
CA ALA A 469 -4.68 16.40 -38.92
C ALA A 469 -4.65 15.45 -37.71
N GLN A 470 -3.63 14.59 -37.61
CA GLN A 470 -3.43 13.74 -36.43
C GLN A 470 -3.16 14.58 -35.17
N ARG A 471 -2.32 15.61 -35.27
CA ARG A 471 -2.03 16.50 -34.13
C ARG A 471 -3.28 17.25 -33.65
N ARG A 472 -4.15 17.69 -34.58
CA ARG A 472 -5.43 18.34 -34.25
C ARG A 472 -6.39 17.36 -33.58
N ALA A 473 -6.52 16.14 -34.11
CA ALA A 473 -7.39 15.11 -33.52
C ALA A 473 -6.92 14.67 -32.12
N GLU A 474 -5.60 14.55 -31.92
CA GLU A 474 -5.04 14.23 -30.61
C GLU A 474 -5.24 15.37 -29.60
N ALA A 475 -5.06 16.63 -30.03
CA ALA A 475 -5.32 17.79 -29.18
C ALA A 475 -6.79 17.87 -28.75
N GLU A 476 -7.73 17.62 -29.67
CA GLU A 476 -9.17 17.58 -29.36
C GLU A 476 -9.51 16.43 -28.39
N LEU A 477 -8.89 15.26 -28.55
CA LEU A 477 -9.12 14.12 -27.67
C LEU A 477 -8.58 14.39 -26.25
N ARG A 478 -7.40 15.01 -26.13
CA ARG A 478 -6.84 15.45 -24.85
C ARG A 478 -7.72 16.52 -24.18
N GLU A 479 -8.28 17.44 -24.96
CA GLU A 479 -9.18 18.46 -24.41
C GLU A 479 -10.49 17.83 -23.90
N ARG A 480 -11.06 16.89 -24.64
CA ARG A 480 -12.26 16.14 -24.21
C ARG A 480 -11.99 15.32 -22.95
N GLU A 481 -10.84 14.65 -22.87
CA GLU A 481 -10.44 13.90 -21.68
C GLU A 481 -10.26 14.82 -20.47
N LYS A 482 -9.63 15.99 -20.66
CA LYS A 482 -9.46 16.98 -19.59
C LYS A 482 -10.82 17.48 -19.09
N ARG A 483 -11.75 17.81 -19.99
CA ARG A 483 -13.13 18.21 -19.62
C ARG A 483 -13.87 17.12 -18.87
N GLN A 484 -13.76 15.86 -19.30
CA GLN A 484 -14.37 14.73 -18.59
C GLN A 484 -13.78 14.51 -17.20
N ARG A 485 -12.45 14.70 -17.05
CA ARG A 485 -11.77 14.59 -15.75
C ARG A 485 -12.19 15.71 -14.81
N GLU A 486 -12.26 16.96 -15.29
CA GLU A 486 -12.70 18.11 -14.50
C GLU A 486 -14.18 17.96 -14.07
N GLU A 487 -15.05 17.43 -14.95
CA GLU A 487 -16.45 17.17 -14.62
C GLU A 487 -16.60 16.03 -13.61
N ALA A 488 -15.84 14.95 -13.76
CA ALA A 488 -15.83 13.84 -12.81
C ALA A 488 -15.28 14.26 -11.44
N GLU A 489 -14.23 15.07 -11.40
CA GLU A 489 -13.67 15.61 -10.17
C GLU A 489 -14.66 16.56 -9.47
N ARG A 490 -15.35 17.42 -10.24
CA ARG A 490 -16.40 18.29 -9.70
C ARG A 490 -17.54 17.46 -9.10
N LYS A 491 -18.01 16.44 -9.82
CA LYS A 491 -19.08 15.56 -9.34
C LYS A 491 -18.67 14.80 -8.08
N ALA A 492 -17.45 14.24 -8.05
CA ALA A 492 -16.92 13.56 -6.87
C ALA A 492 -16.81 14.49 -5.66
N ARG A 493 -16.42 15.76 -5.88
CA ARG A 493 -16.35 16.77 -4.82
C ARG A 493 -17.73 17.16 -4.28
N GLU A 494 -18.73 17.27 -5.16
CA GLU A 494 -20.12 17.54 -4.77
C GLU A 494 -20.72 16.36 -3.98
N GLU A 495 -20.53 15.13 -4.45
CA GLU A 495 -20.98 13.90 -3.76
C GLU A 495 -20.31 13.74 -2.39
N ALA A 496 -19.00 13.99 -2.28
CA ALA A 496 -18.29 13.98 -1.00
C ALA A 496 -18.83 15.06 -0.04
N ALA A 497 -19.05 16.29 -0.54
CA ALA A 497 -19.60 17.38 0.26
C ALA A 497 -21.06 17.13 0.70
N GLN A 498 -21.82 16.35 -0.07
CA GLN A 498 -23.18 15.94 0.29
C GLN A 498 -23.16 14.87 1.38
N LYS A 499 -22.33 13.83 1.23
CA LYS A 499 -22.13 12.79 2.26
C LYS A 499 -21.64 13.38 3.58
N ASP A 500 -20.73 14.35 3.52
CA ASP A 500 -20.26 15.05 4.72
C ASP A 500 -21.37 15.84 5.41
N ARG A 501 -22.23 16.52 4.64
CA ARG A 501 -23.40 17.24 5.19
C ARG A 501 -24.40 16.29 5.83
N GLU A 502 -24.75 15.20 5.16
CA GLU A 502 -25.67 14.20 5.69
C GLU A 502 -25.12 13.56 6.98
N ASN A 503 -23.83 13.24 7.02
CA ASN A 503 -23.17 12.72 8.22
C ASN A 503 -23.16 13.75 9.36
N GLN A 504 -22.97 15.04 9.06
CA GLN A 504 -23.04 16.11 10.06
C GLN A 504 -24.46 16.28 10.59
N GLU A 505 -25.47 16.31 9.72
CA GLU A 505 -26.88 16.40 10.09
C GLU A 505 -27.30 15.19 10.92
N ARG A 506 -26.87 13.97 10.57
CA ARG A 506 -27.12 12.77 11.37
C ARG A 506 -26.52 12.90 12.77
N ARG A 507 -25.27 13.36 12.88
CA ARG A 507 -24.60 13.59 14.17
C ARG A 507 -25.29 14.68 14.99
N GLU A 508 -25.74 15.77 14.36
CA GLU A 508 -26.48 16.82 15.04
C GLU A 508 -27.86 16.35 15.50
N TRP A 509 -28.57 15.60 14.65
CA TRP A 509 -29.85 15.00 14.98
C TRP A 509 -29.71 14.06 16.18
N GLU A 510 -28.70 13.19 16.19
CA GLU A 510 -28.40 12.35 17.34
C GLU A 510 -28.06 13.16 18.59
N LYS A 511 -27.28 14.23 18.48
CA LYS A 511 -26.99 15.13 19.61
C LYS A 511 -28.25 15.81 20.15
N ARG A 512 -29.15 16.29 19.28
CA ARG A 512 -30.43 16.90 19.68
C ARG A 512 -31.33 15.87 20.36
N ARG A 513 -31.37 14.66 19.82
CA ARG A 513 -32.14 13.54 20.34
C ARG A 513 -31.59 13.04 21.68
N ARG A 514 -30.26 13.00 21.87
CA ARG A 514 -29.63 12.75 23.18
C ARG A 514 -29.94 13.88 24.16
N SER A 515 -29.88 15.12 23.70
CA SER A 515 -30.16 16.30 24.52
C SER A 515 -31.62 16.34 24.98
N SER A 516 -32.57 15.87 24.17
CA SER A 516 -33.99 15.87 24.55
C SER A 516 -34.22 15.04 25.83
N TRP A 517 -33.51 13.93 26.02
CA TRP A 517 -33.59 13.11 27.23
C TRP A 517 -33.05 13.81 28.48
N LEU A 518 -32.14 14.78 28.31
CA LEU A 518 -31.60 15.55 29.41
C LEU A 518 -32.59 16.61 29.91
N TYR A 519 -33.53 17.11 29.11
CA TYR A 519 -34.41 18.22 29.54
C TYR A 519 -35.81 17.76 29.95
N GLY A 520 -36.38 18.35 31.00
CA GLY A 520 -37.74 18.08 31.47
C GLY A 520 -37.81 17.13 32.67
N LYS A 521 -39.01 16.92 33.19
CA LYS A 521 -39.23 16.04 34.35
C LYS A 521 -38.88 14.59 33.97
N TRP A 522 -38.03 13.95 34.77
CA TRP A 522 -37.66 12.55 34.59
C TRP A 522 -38.72 11.69 35.27
N SER A 523 -39.41 10.83 34.50
CA SER A 523 -40.45 9.93 34.99
C SER A 523 -40.09 8.49 34.64
N GLN A 524 -40.70 7.53 35.35
CA GLN A 524 -40.53 6.11 35.06
C GLN A 524 -40.89 5.76 33.61
N GLN A 525 -41.99 6.32 33.10
CA GLN A 525 -42.39 6.13 31.70
C GLN A 525 -41.31 6.64 30.73
N ARG A 526 -40.70 7.79 31.03
CA ARG A 526 -39.65 8.36 30.21
C ARG A 526 -38.37 7.51 30.21
N ALA A 527 -38.05 6.89 31.34
CA ALA A 527 -36.96 5.92 31.42
C ALA A 527 -37.22 4.70 30.51
N MET A 528 -38.46 4.20 30.49
CA MET A 528 -38.86 3.11 29.60
C MET A 528 -38.78 3.50 28.12
N GLU A 529 -39.28 4.68 27.75
CA GLU A 529 -39.21 5.20 26.38
C GLU A 529 -37.75 5.34 25.92
N ARG A 530 -36.89 5.95 26.74
CA ARG A 530 -35.44 6.03 26.47
C ARG A 530 -34.84 4.64 26.27
N TYR A 531 -35.14 3.69 27.16
CA TYR A 531 -34.62 2.33 27.06
C TYR A 531 -35.01 1.65 25.75
N LEU A 532 -36.29 1.70 25.38
CA LEU A 532 -36.82 1.08 24.16
C LEU A 532 -36.22 1.72 22.90
N GLU A 533 -36.01 3.02 22.95
CA GLU A 533 -35.47 3.77 21.83
C GLU A 533 -33.97 3.52 21.66
N LEU A 534 -33.17 3.64 22.72
CA LEU A 534 -31.74 3.32 22.70
C LEU A 534 -31.50 1.84 22.37
N SER A 535 -32.40 0.95 22.78
CA SER A 535 -32.35 -0.47 22.44
C SER A 535 -32.37 -0.73 20.93
N LYS A 536 -33.15 0.04 20.18
CA LYS A 536 -33.21 -0.07 18.70
C LYS A 536 -31.92 0.43 18.09
N VAL A 537 -31.51 1.64 18.47
CA VAL A 537 -30.28 2.28 17.97
C VAL A 537 -29.06 1.39 18.25
N PHE A 538 -28.90 0.90 19.48
CA PHE A 538 -27.77 0.04 19.86
C PHE A 538 -27.69 -1.30 19.10
N ASP A 539 -28.84 -1.86 18.72
CA ASP A 539 -28.87 -3.08 17.91
C ASP A 539 -28.51 -2.81 16.43
N GLU A 540 -28.83 -1.62 15.91
CA GLU A 540 -28.60 -1.20 14.52
C GLU A 540 -27.19 -0.62 14.29
N THR A 541 -26.65 0.13 15.26
CA THR A 541 -25.38 0.84 15.12
C THR A 541 -24.19 -0.13 15.08
N LYS A 542 -23.28 0.06 14.13
CA LYS A 542 -21.99 -0.63 14.06
C LYS A 542 -20.93 0.25 14.72
N TYR A 543 -20.59 -0.05 15.97
CA TYR A 543 -19.54 0.67 16.68
C TYR A 543 -18.16 0.34 16.11
N SER A 544 -17.30 1.35 16.03
CA SER A 544 -15.95 1.28 15.45
C SER A 544 -15.02 2.21 16.21
N PRO A 545 -13.68 2.12 16.05
CA PRO A 545 -12.77 3.08 16.68
C PRO A 545 -13.04 4.55 16.29
N GLN A 546 -13.62 4.79 15.11
CA GLN A 546 -13.99 6.12 14.63
C GLN A 546 -15.30 6.63 15.25
N GLU A 547 -16.16 5.71 15.70
CA GLU A 547 -17.42 5.98 16.37
C GLU A 547 -17.49 5.13 17.65
N PRO A 548 -16.71 5.53 18.68
CA PRO A 548 -16.52 4.72 19.86
C PRO A 548 -17.83 4.55 20.63
N LEU A 549 -18.04 3.36 21.18
CA LEU A 549 -19.16 3.12 22.09
C LEU A 549 -18.96 3.95 23.36
N THR A 550 -20.00 4.69 23.73
CA THR A 550 -20.03 5.54 24.94
C THR A 550 -21.04 4.97 25.93
N ALA A 551 -20.82 5.14 27.24
CA ALA A 551 -21.75 4.68 28.27
C ALA A 551 -23.20 5.13 28.03
N ASP A 552 -23.40 6.36 27.56
CA ASP A 552 -24.73 6.93 27.28
C ASP A 552 -25.48 6.28 26.11
N ALA A 553 -24.76 5.65 25.18
CA ALA A 553 -25.31 4.99 24.01
C ALA A 553 -25.85 3.58 24.32
N VAL A 554 -25.45 2.99 25.45
CA VAL A 554 -25.95 1.67 25.89
C VAL A 554 -27.31 1.83 26.57
N PRO A 555 -28.32 1.01 26.21
CA PRO A 555 -29.64 1.07 26.82
C PRO A 555 -29.62 0.44 28.21
N TRP A 556 -29.08 1.12 29.22
CA TRP A 556 -29.06 0.62 30.60
C TRP A 556 -30.49 0.55 31.18
N PRO A 557 -30.96 -0.62 31.67
CA PRO A 557 -32.30 -0.78 32.23
C PRO A 557 -32.36 -0.25 33.67
N VAL A 558 -32.29 1.07 33.84
CA VAL A 558 -32.36 1.74 35.15
C VAL A 558 -33.37 2.89 35.11
N LEU A 559 -33.98 3.20 36.26
CA LEU A 559 -34.98 4.29 36.37
C LEU A 559 -34.36 5.68 36.56
N GLN A 560 -33.07 5.76 36.80
CA GLN A 560 -32.36 7.01 37.11
C GLN A 560 -32.25 7.95 35.91
N SER A 561 -32.10 9.25 36.19
CA SER A 561 -31.97 10.28 35.15
C SER A 561 -30.60 10.22 34.48
N PRO A 562 -30.49 10.38 33.15
CA PRO A 562 -29.20 10.43 32.46
C PRO A 562 -28.27 11.57 32.94
N ARG A 563 -28.80 12.59 33.63
CA ARG A 563 -27.99 13.66 34.22
C ARG A 563 -27.20 13.24 35.45
N THR A 564 -27.75 12.30 36.22
CA THR A 564 -27.17 11.83 37.49
C THR A 564 -26.64 10.41 37.38
N PHE A 565 -26.91 9.75 36.25
CA PHE A 565 -26.54 8.37 35.98
C PHE A 565 -25.02 8.24 35.92
N THR A 566 -24.51 7.31 36.69
CA THR A 566 -23.14 6.83 36.63
C THR A 566 -23.13 5.32 36.39
N MET A 567 -22.00 4.79 35.94
CA MET A 567 -21.87 3.35 35.68
C MET A 567 -22.03 2.49 36.95
N GLU A 568 -21.74 3.06 38.12
CA GLU A 568 -21.88 2.41 39.43
C GLU A 568 -23.36 2.22 39.83
N ASP A 569 -24.25 3.03 39.26
CA ASP A 569 -25.68 2.94 39.51
C ASP A 569 -26.34 1.71 38.87
N VAL A 570 -25.63 1.02 37.96
CA VAL A 570 -26.09 -0.21 37.32
C VAL A 570 -25.93 -1.39 38.29
N THR A 571 -26.72 -1.35 39.36
CA THR A 571 -26.80 -2.40 40.37
C THR A 571 -27.87 -3.43 40.02
N TRP A 572 -27.77 -4.64 40.58
CA TRP A 572 -28.77 -5.69 40.41
C TRP A 572 -30.19 -5.21 40.74
N GLN A 573 -30.34 -4.52 41.88
CA GLN A 573 -31.62 -4.03 42.36
C GLN A 573 -32.24 -2.97 41.43
N ALA A 574 -31.43 -2.05 40.90
CA ALA A 574 -31.90 -1.03 39.96
C ALA A 574 -32.45 -1.65 38.65
N VAL A 575 -31.84 -2.76 38.19
CA VAL A 575 -32.31 -3.50 37.02
C VAL A 575 -33.62 -4.22 37.30
N GLU A 576 -33.77 -4.86 38.46
CA GLU A 576 -35.02 -5.52 38.85
C GLU A 576 -36.17 -4.50 39.00
N GLU A 577 -35.92 -3.38 39.66
CA GLU A 577 -36.91 -2.31 39.84
C GLU A 577 -37.39 -1.75 38.50
N PHE A 578 -36.47 -1.54 37.55
CA PHE A 578 -36.81 -1.12 36.19
C PHE A 578 -37.76 -2.12 35.52
N PHE A 579 -37.43 -3.42 35.53
CA PHE A 579 -38.27 -4.43 34.89
C PHE A 579 -39.59 -4.69 35.62
N GLU A 580 -39.66 -4.47 36.93
CA GLU A 580 -40.92 -4.52 37.70
C GLU A 580 -41.88 -3.40 37.26
N VAL A 581 -41.37 -2.17 37.13
CA VAL A 581 -42.15 -1.04 36.60
C VAL A 581 -42.62 -1.33 35.17
N VAL A 582 -41.74 -1.81 34.30
CA VAL A 582 -42.08 -2.15 32.91
C VAL A 582 -43.16 -3.23 32.85
N LYS A 583 -43.08 -4.24 33.70
CA LYS A 583 -44.08 -5.32 33.80
C LYS A 583 -45.47 -4.78 34.15
N SER A 584 -45.57 -3.74 34.98
CA SER A 584 -46.84 -3.12 35.35
C SER A 584 -47.47 -2.28 34.23
N LYS A 585 -46.64 -1.77 33.30
CA LYS A 585 -47.05 -0.82 32.24
C LYS A 585 -47.25 -1.46 30.87
N MET A 586 -46.69 -2.65 30.62
CA MET A 586 -46.76 -3.35 29.33
C MET A 586 -47.57 -4.64 29.41
N ARG A 587 -48.10 -5.09 28.27
CA ARG A 587 -48.76 -6.39 28.17
C ARG A 587 -47.75 -7.52 28.42
N SER A 588 -48.17 -8.60 29.06
CA SER A 588 -47.30 -9.74 29.42
C SER A 588 -46.51 -10.33 28.25
N GLN A 589 -47.08 -10.34 27.03
CA GLN A 589 -46.41 -10.83 25.83
C GLN A 589 -45.29 -9.88 25.35
N ASP A 590 -45.54 -8.57 25.40
CA ASP A 590 -44.55 -7.56 25.02
C ASP A 590 -43.43 -7.51 26.06
N PHE A 591 -43.77 -7.61 27.35
CA PHE A 591 -42.82 -7.76 28.44
C PHE A 591 -41.92 -8.98 28.24
N LYS A 592 -42.50 -10.15 27.90
CA LYS A 592 -41.73 -11.35 27.60
C LYS A 592 -40.74 -11.13 26.46
N THR A 593 -41.21 -10.54 25.35
CA THR A 593 -40.38 -10.26 24.18
C THR A 593 -39.26 -9.26 24.52
N LEU A 594 -39.56 -8.26 25.33
CA LEU A 594 -38.60 -7.28 25.80
C LEU A 594 -37.52 -7.92 26.66
N VAL A 595 -37.87 -8.73 27.66
CA VAL A 595 -36.90 -9.43 28.52
C VAL A 595 -36.03 -10.39 27.71
N GLU A 596 -36.61 -11.15 26.77
CA GLU A 596 -35.84 -12.02 25.89
C GLU A 596 -34.82 -11.26 25.03
N LYS A 597 -35.23 -10.13 24.44
CA LYS A 597 -34.32 -9.27 23.65
C LYS A 597 -33.24 -8.64 24.53
N SER A 598 -33.61 -8.17 25.71
CA SER A 598 -32.70 -7.54 26.68
C SER A 598 -31.64 -8.53 27.15
N HIS A 599 -32.07 -9.75 27.53
CA HIS A 599 -31.17 -10.83 27.94
C HIS A 599 -30.16 -11.17 26.83
N ARG A 600 -30.61 -11.29 25.57
CA ARG A 600 -29.70 -11.50 24.43
C ARG A 600 -28.78 -10.31 24.20
N ARG A 601 -29.24 -9.08 24.41
CA ARG A 601 -28.47 -7.85 24.19
C ARG A 601 -27.33 -7.70 25.19
N PHE A 602 -27.57 -8.03 26.44
CA PHE A 602 -26.57 -7.95 27.51
C PHE A 602 -25.78 -9.25 27.70
N HIS A 603 -26.01 -10.27 26.88
CA HIS A 603 -25.24 -11.51 26.97
C HIS A 603 -23.75 -11.25 26.69
N PRO A 604 -22.82 -11.74 27.54
CA PRO A 604 -21.38 -11.45 27.40
C PRO A 604 -20.83 -11.92 26.06
N ASP A 605 -21.30 -13.06 25.55
CA ASP A 605 -20.91 -13.57 24.22
C ASP A 605 -21.31 -12.63 23.07
N ARG A 606 -22.45 -11.93 23.17
CA ARG A 606 -22.87 -10.97 22.16
C ARG A 606 -22.01 -9.71 22.19
N TRP A 607 -21.59 -9.27 23.38
CA TRP A 607 -20.69 -8.13 23.54
C TRP A 607 -19.29 -8.42 23.00
N ARG A 608 -18.79 -9.64 23.24
CA ARG A 608 -17.51 -10.13 22.71
C ARG A 608 -17.54 -10.29 21.19
N SER A 609 -18.53 -11.01 20.65
CA SER A 609 -18.64 -11.24 19.19
C SER A 609 -18.87 -9.97 18.38
N ARG A 610 -19.50 -8.94 18.95
CA ARG A 610 -19.64 -7.62 18.31
C ARG A 610 -18.45 -6.70 18.57
N SER A 611 -17.44 -7.11 19.33
CA SER A 611 -16.29 -6.27 19.68
C SER A 611 -16.71 -4.91 20.27
N LEU A 612 -17.77 -4.89 21.09
CA LEU A 612 -18.33 -3.64 21.60
C LEU A 612 -17.38 -2.95 22.59
N LEU A 613 -16.77 -3.73 23.49
CA LEU A 613 -15.84 -3.21 24.49
C LEU A 613 -14.55 -2.67 23.85
N THR A 614 -14.07 -3.26 22.75
CA THR A 614 -12.86 -2.78 22.06
C THR A 614 -13.08 -1.45 21.34
N SER A 615 -14.34 -1.09 21.05
CA SER A 615 -14.69 0.21 20.50
C SER A 615 -14.74 1.33 21.55
N VAL A 616 -14.66 1.02 22.85
CA VAL A 616 -14.61 2.03 23.92
C VAL A 616 -13.21 2.63 23.98
N ALA A 617 -13.13 3.96 23.89
CA ALA A 617 -11.87 4.70 23.78
C ALA A 617 -11.08 4.74 25.10
N ASP A 618 -11.77 4.82 26.24
CA ASP A 618 -11.16 4.82 27.57
C ASP A 618 -11.16 3.41 28.19
N GLU A 619 -10.01 2.98 28.70
CA GLU A 619 -9.83 1.66 29.30
C GLU A 619 -10.55 1.55 30.66
N ALA A 620 -10.58 2.65 31.43
CA ALA A 620 -11.28 2.67 32.71
C ALA A 620 -12.80 2.58 32.50
N GLU A 621 -13.36 3.39 31.60
CA GLU A 621 -14.77 3.29 31.18
C GLU A 621 -15.10 1.90 30.65
N ARG A 622 -14.22 1.29 29.83
CA ARG A 622 -14.40 -0.08 29.31
C ARG A 622 -14.59 -1.10 30.44
N GLY A 623 -13.72 -1.07 31.45
CA GLY A 623 -13.82 -1.97 32.61
C GLY A 623 -15.14 -1.79 33.37
N CYS A 624 -15.56 -0.54 33.60
CA CYS A 624 -16.85 -0.25 34.24
C CYS A 624 -18.04 -0.74 33.41
N MET A 625 -17.99 -0.57 32.08
CA MET A 625 -19.03 -1.04 31.16
C MET A 625 -19.15 -2.56 31.12
N GLU A 626 -18.04 -3.29 31.17
CA GLU A 626 -18.05 -4.74 31.23
C GLU A 626 -18.70 -5.25 32.52
N VAL A 627 -18.32 -4.69 33.68
CA VAL A 627 -18.92 -5.05 34.98
C VAL A 627 -20.42 -4.75 34.98
N ALA A 628 -20.83 -3.56 34.56
CA ALA A 628 -22.24 -3.18 34.49
C ALA A 628 -23.05 -4.07 33.53
N ALA A 629 -22.52 -4.39 32.35
CA ALA A 629 -23.18 -5.28 31.40
C ALA A 629 -23.37 -6.69 31.96
N ASN A 630 -22.36 -7.21 32.66
CA ASN A 630 -22.44 -8.50 33.34
C ASN A 630 -23.48 -8.47 34.48
N THR A 631 -23.54 -7.41 35.27
CA THR A 631 -24.57 -7.24 36.31
C THR A 631 -25.98 -7.27 35.71
N VAL A 632 -26.21 -6.55 34.60
CA VAL A 632 -27.49 -6.56 33.89
C VAL A 632 -27.82 -7.96 33.37
N ALA A 633 -26.85 -8.65 32.77
CA ALA A 633 -27.03 -10.00 32.25
C ALA A 633 -27.43 -11.00 33.35
N GLN A 634 -26.74 -10.93 34.49
CA GLN A 634 -27.03 -11.81 35.63
C GLN A 634 -28.41 -11.50 36.22
N ALA A 635 -28.78 -10.24 36.39
CA ALA A 635 -30.11 -9.83 36.87
C ALA A 635 -31.25 -10.28 35.93
N LEU A 636 -31.02 -10.22 34.61
CA LEU A 636 -31.97 -10.67 33.59
C LEU A 636 -32.16 -12.18 33.52
N THR A 637 -31.13 -12.95 33.88
CA THR A 637 -31.14 -14.42 33.77
C THR A 637 -32.31 -15.08 34.52
N PRO A 638 -32.54 -14.84 35.83
CA PRO A 638 -33.66 -15.47 36.55
C PRO A 638 -35.03 -15.00 36.02
N MET A 639 -35.17 -13.72 35.64
CA MET A 639 -36.41 -13.19 35.04
C MET A 639 -36.75 -13.90 33.73
N TRP A 640 -35.76 -14.05 32.85
CA TRP A 640 -35.90 -14.74 31.57
C TRP A 640 -36.23 -16.23 31.76
N GLN A 641 -35.56 -16.93 32.69
CA GLN A 641 -35.83 -18.33 32.99
C GLN A 641 -37.28 -18.56 33.47
N ARG A 642 -37.78 -17.71 34.38
CA ARG A 642 -39.17 -17.77 34.86
C ARG A 642 -40.18 -17.59 33.73
N LEU A 643 -39.96 -16.61 32.84
CA LEU A 643 -40.83 -16.35 31.68
C LEU A 643 -40.79 -17.48 30.64
N ARG A 644 -39.65 -18.14 30.49
CA ARG A 644 -39.49 -19.30 29.62
C ARG A 644 -40.14 -20.56 30.22
N ALA A 645 -40.15 -20.70 31.54
CA ALA A 645 -40.84 -21.78 32.23
C ALA A 645 -42.37 -21.62 32.18
N ALA A 646 -42.88 -20.40 32.41
CA ALA A 646 -44.32 -20.11 32.38
C ALA A 646 -44.98 -20.17 30.99
N GLY A 647 -44.18 -20.22 29.92
CA GLY A 647 -44.66 -20.36 28.54
C GLY A 647 -44.60 -21.78 27.98
N ARG A 648 -44.14 -22.75 28.77
CA ARG A 648 -44.30 -24.18 28.50
C ARG A 648 -45.51 -24.67 29.28
#